data_AF-A0A2V3TS92-F1
#
_entry.id   AF-A0A2V3TS92-F1
#
_cell.length_a   1.000
_cell.length_b   1.000
_cell.length_c   1.000
_cell.angle_alpha   90.00
_cell.angle_beta   90.00
_cell.angle_gamma   90.00
#
_symmetry.space_group_name_H-M   'P 1'
#
loop_
_entity.id
_entity.type
_entity.pdbx_description
1 polymer ?
#
loop_
_entity_poly.entity_id
_entity_poly.type
_entity_poly.pdbx_seq_one_letter_code
_entity_poly.pdbx_strand_id
1 'polypeptide(L)'
;MAIYHASMKPVSRASGRSAVASAAYRAGERLTNERDGITHDFTRKEGVEHAEIVLPEGSDAEWARGRSALWNAAEAAENRKDARVAREFEVALPHELSAEQRLELTRDFAQDLANRYGAAVDFAIHQPHDASDVRNHHAHLLMTTRQVTGEGLGDKTYIERENKWLLSHDLPTTQMQLRDIRQSWESHANEHLARAGLDIRIDHRSHLERGLEIAPTEHMGVHATQMERRGLDVSRARLDEDAARRNAELIREKPEQVLSLITGEKSVFDRHDVARALHRYINDDPQEFHNAFATVMASPALVELQAERADPATGEIELARYSTREMVEIESGMIESAQRMHHAHGHGVDRRHVERAIEAQDAAIQRSAGGTSTPGDASSRLSDEQRAAIEHVTGRERIAAVVGFAGAGKSTMLAAAREAWEAEGYQVHGAALSGKAAEGLEESSGIQSRTLASWEYGWQADRGTLGRGDVFVIDEAGMIGSRQLARFVTEAEARGAKIVLVGDHEQLQAIGAGAPFRAITEEIGHAELSEIRRQRVDWQREASVAFATHRTAEGLAAYQEHGNISFAETGEDARGQIVRDYLADRDERPDGTRVAMAHRRADVRAINEAIRAELQDRGELARVREAGDVAQDVDQAQEGHEREGFGRALTFQTNDGKRDFATGDRIVFLENSRDLGVKNGMLATVDHVEPGRIVATLDRGDSVSVPMGDYQAIDHGYATTIHKNQGATVDRAYVLASGTMDRHLTYVAMTRHRDGAQLYAAQDEFSDRQAGRLVEHGAAPYEHQPGKSDSYFVTLENDKGQRHTIWGVDLERAMKGAERAPEIGDRIGLEHRGSEPVRLPDGQMVERHAWKVRDAGELAYSQLENRLSRSGVKETTLDYTRDFAERRGVAERMGVRSEIEIPVEHAGLRAERESTAEDPRSGDALDRRSSQKVGADLAQDLRADPREDIAQDRGDDRQQRRSRFEGLKLSRGASAERPAAPDRDELAQERPQAAEKQRRGMFDRLRLNAGRGASQEPGEGPAREGSLRQAPAQDRLAERLRPQSPLEQAVDRYARAYESTHRHQREGLPVLDGQREELRQAGQQLDQARPGARELMRSALQYDPDMQRSMTELSGRDRVGQVIERLDHERAMQADPNVRADRFVERWQALQEQRHQLRGWQHDEARGKVEGQMQGLAKSLERDPQIESVLRNRRQELGIGQHMRQNEGISRELQQSLTRGRSIGLER
;
A
#
# COMPACT_ATOMS: atom_id res chain seq x y z
N MET A 1 1.30 2.12 -8.47
CA MET A 1 1.45 1.16 -7.37
C MET A 1 0.79 1.70 -6.12
N ALA A 2 0.37 0.85 -5.19
CA ALA A 2 -0.23 1.27 -3.93
C ALA A 2 0.75 2.18 -3.19
N ILE A 3 0.33 3.41 -2.94
CA ILE A 3 1.11 4.45 -2.27
C ILE A 3 0.39 4.86 -1.00
N TYR A 4 1.14 5.08 0.07
CA TYR A 4 0.58 5.65 1.28
C TYR A 4 0.45 7.17 1.11
N HIS A 5 -0.78 7.67 1.03
CA HIS A 5 -1.06 9.09 1.26
C HIS A 5 -2.29 9.24 2.15
N ALA A 6 -2.14 10.03 3.22
CA ALA A 6 -3.23 10.48 4.07
C ALA A 6 -2.87 11.86 4.60
N SER A 7 -3.51 12.91 4.06
CA SER A 7 -3.36 14.29 4.51
C SER A 7 -4.64 14.79 5.18
N MET A 8 -4.49 15.63 6.20
CA MET A 8 -5.62 16.09 7.02
C MET A 8 -5.52 17.60 7.23
N LYS A 9 -6.53 18.36 6.78
CA LYS A 9 -6.50 19.82 6.73
C LYS A 9 -7.82 20.39 7.27
N PRO A 10 -7.79 21.37 8.21
CA PRO A 10 -9.03 22.03 8.62
C PRO A 10 -9.53 22.98 7.53
N VAL A 11 -10.85 23.05 7.34
CA VAL A 11 -11.52 24.11 6.58
C VAL A 11 -11.87 25.23 7.54
N SER A 12 -11.25 26.40 7.36
CA SER A 12 -11.44 27.56 8.24
C SER A 12 -11.88 28.79 7.47
N ARG A 13 -12.80 29.55 8.07
CA ARG A 13 -13.25 30.85 7.56
C ARG A 13 -12.12 31.86 7.45
N ALA A 14 -11.12 31.79 8.32
CA ALA A 14 -9.94 32.67 8.26
C ALA A 14 -9.15 32.51 6.95
N SER A 15 -9.24 31.33 6.32
CA SER A 15 -8.63 31.05 5.01
C SER A 15 -9.52 31.40 3.82
N GLY A 16 -10.68 32.01 4.05
CA GLY A 16 -11.67 32.32 3.01
C GLY A 16 -12.40 31.10 2.45
N ARG A 17 -12.25 29.92 3.07
CA ARG A 17 -12.92 28.69 2.67
C ARG A 17 -14.25 28.54 3.41
N SER A 18 -15.27 28.01 2.72
CA SER A 18 -16.52 27.56 3.32
C SER A 18 -16.68 26.04 3.20
N ALA A 19 -17.45 25.46 4.10
CA ALA A 19 -17.77 24.03 4.06
C ALA A 19 -18.66 23.71 2.84
N VAL A 20 -19.66 24.56 2.56
CA VAL A 20 -20.57 24.43 1.41
C VAL A 20 -19.82 24.47 0.07
N ALA A 21 -18.90 25.42 -0.12
CA ALA A 21 -18.09 25.47 -1.35
C ALA A 21 -17.17 24.26 -1.48
N SER A 22 -16.62 23.80 -0.35
CA SER A 22 -15.72 22.64 -0.31
C SER A 22 -16.46 21.36 -0.71
N ALA A 23 -17.69 21.17 -0.22
CA ALA A 23 -18.54 20.03 -0.56
C ALA A 23 -19.00 20.07 -2.02
N ALA A 24 -19.53 21.22 -2.48
CA ALA A 24 -19.98 21.40 -3.87
C ALA A 24 -18.85 21.10 -4.87
N TYR A 25 -17.63 21.56 -4.59
CA TYR A 25 -16.48 21.35 -5.45
C TYR A 25 -16.06 19.87 -5.56
N ARG A 26 -16.17 19.10 -4.48
CA ARG A 26 -15.74 17.69 -4.44
C ARG A 26 -16.77 16.77 -5.09
N ALA A 27 -18.04 16.95 -4.74
CA ALA A 27 -19.14 16.18 -5.30
C ALA A 27 -19.48 16.56 -6.75
N GLY A 28 -19.00 17.69 -7.26
CA GLY A 28 -19.38 18.17 -8.61
C GLY A 28 -20.83 18.65 -8.66
N GLU A 29 -21.31 19.28 -7.58
CA GLU A 29 -22.71 19.68 -7.42
C GLU A 29 -22.89 21.20 -7.39
N ARG A 30 -24.15 21.63 -7.45
CA ARG A 30 -24.55 23.03 -7.26
C ARG A 30 -25.17 23.22 -5.87
N LEU A 31 -24.47 23.91 -4.97
CA LEU A 31 -24.95 24.20 -3.60
C LEU A 31 -24.93 25.70 -3.32
N THR A 32 -25.90 26.18 -2.54
CA THR A 32 -25.96 27.58 -2.09
C THR A 32 -25.56 27.67 -0.62
N ASN A 33 -24.62 28.56 -0.31
CA ASN A 33 -24.24 28.88 1.06
C ASN A 33 -25.21 29.93 1.62
N GLU A 34 -26.07 29.52 2.55
CA GLU A 34 -27.12 30.37 3.13
C GLU A 34 -26.55 31.53 3.95
N ARG A 35 -25.33 31.38 4.48
CA ARG A 35 -24.67 32.39 5.31
C ARG A 35 -24.32 33.65 4.51
N ASP A 36 -23.85 33.51 3.28
CA ASP A 36 -23.40 34.62 2.42
C ASP A 36 -24.21 34.76 1.12
N GLY A 37 -25.16 33.87 0.87
CA GLY A 37 -26.03 33.87 -0.31
C GLY A 37 -25.33 33.45 -1.60
N ILE A 38 -24.10 32.92 -1.53
CA ILE A 38 -23.30 32.58 -2.71
C ILE A 38 -23.64 31.16 -3.17
N THR A 39 -24.07 31.00 -4.43
CA THR A 39 -24.22 29.70 -5.08
C THR A 39 -22.93 29.26 -5.74
N HIS A 40 -22.47 28.06 -5.39
CA HIS A 40 -21.31 27.38 -5.95
C HIS A 40 -21.78 26.28 -6.90
N ASP A 41 -21.57 26.46 -8.21
CA ASP A 41 -21.97 25.50 -9.24
C ASP A 41 -20.76 24.78 -9.86
N PHE A 42 -20.62 23.49 -9.56
CA PHE A 42 -19.58 22.62 -10.11
C PHE A 42 -20.13 21.45 -10.92
N THR A 43 -21.38 21.54 -11.40
CA THR A 43 -22.04 20.48 -12.20
C THR A 43 -21.34 20.13 -13.51
N ARG A 44 -20.44 21.01 -13.99
CA ARG A 44 -19.60 20.79 -15.18
C ARG A 44 -18.25 20.15 -14.86
N LYS A 45 -18.02 19.71 -13.63
CA LYS A 45 -16.76 19.08 -13.21
C LYS A 45 -16.76 17.61 -13.61
N GLU A 46 -15.79 17.22 -14.41
CA GLU A 46 -15.56 15.82 -14.81
C GLU A 46 -14.59 15.12 -13.83
N GLY A 47 -14.57 13.78 -13.85
CA GLY A 47 -13.64 12.97 -13.04
C GLY A 47 -14.08 12.69 -11.59
N VAL A 48 -15.35 12.92 -11.23
CA VAL A 48 -15.95 12.40 -9.99
C VAL A 48 -16.50 11.01 -10.29
N GLU A 49 -15.90 9.98 -9.69
CA GLU A 49 -16.31 8.58 -9.87
C GLU A 49 -17.52 8.24 -9.01
N HIS A 50 -17.48 8.72 -7.77
CA HIS A 50 -18.51 8.47 -6.77
C HIS A 50 -18.52 9.60 -5.75
N ALA A 51 -19.68 9.97 -5.22
CA ALA A 51 -19.79 10.89 -4.10
C ALA A 51 -20.96 10.50 -3.21
N GLU A 52 -20.73 10.40 -1.90
CA GLU A 52 -21.76 10.04 -0.93
C GLU A 52 -21.49 10.63 0.44
N ILE A 53 -22.55 10.74 1.25
CA ILE A 53 -22.45 11.13 2.65
C ILE A 53 -22.63 9.90 3.51
N VAL A 54 -21.60 9.61 4.29
CA VAL A 54 -21.58 8.59 5.32
C VAL A 54 -21.91 9.27 6.65
N LEU A 55 -23.00 8.84 7.25
CA LEU A 55 -23.32 9.20 8.62
C LEU A 55 -22.69 8.17 9.55
N PRO A 56 -22.47 8.50 10.84
CA PRO A 56 -22.23 7.46 11.83
C PRO A 56 -23.37 6.46 11.67
N GLU A 57 -23.11 5.13 11.53
CA GLU A 57 -24.23 4.28 11.05
C GLU A 57 -25.42 4.41 11.99
N GLY A 58 -26.63 4.06 11.57
CA GLY A 58 -27.90 4.22 12.31
C GLY A 58 -28.19 5.60 12.92
N SER A 59 -27.45 6.66 12.57
CA SER A 59 -27.81 8.07 12.79
C SER A 59 -29.24 8.30 12.34
N ASP A 60 -30.07 8.89 13.20
CA ASP A 60 -31.43 9.33 12.88
C ASP A 60 -31.44 10.69 12.15
N ALA A 61 -30.26 11.26 11.93
CA ALA A 61 -30.06 12.54 11.25
C ALA A 61 -30.23 12.42 9.72
N GLU A 62 -31.40 11.99 9.26
CA GLU A 62 -31.71 11.87 7.82
C GLU A 62 -31.54 13.21 7.09
N TRP A 63 -31.77 14.34 7.79
CA TRP A 63 -31.49 15.68 7.30
C TRP A 63 -30.04 15.87 6.84
N ALA A 64 -29.09 15.18 7.48
CA ALA A 64 -27.66 15.27 7.21
C ALA A 64 -27.23 14.50 5.95
N ARG A 65 -28.08 13.62 5.38
CA ARG A 65 -27.81 13.00 4.06
C ARG A 65 -27.94 14.01 2.91
N GLY A 66 -28.69 15.09 3.13
CA GLY A 66 -28.76 16.20 2.19
C GLY A 66 -27.50 17.06 2.29
N ARG A 67 -26.60 16.95 1.30
CA ARG A 67 -25.33 17.71 1.27
C ARG A 67 -25.50 19.22 1.49
N SER A 68 -26.53 19.83 0.89
CA SER A 68 -26.86 21.24 1.12
C SER A 68 -27.24 21.52 2.58
N ALA A 69 -28.09 20.67 3.16
CA ALA A 69 -28.56 20.84 4.55
C ALA A 69 -27.41 20.64 5.54
N LEU A 70 -26.61 19.58 5.37
CA LEU A 70 -25.46 19.26 6.22
C LEU A 70 -24.46 20.42 6.30
N TRP A 71 -23.99 20.89 5.15
CA TRP A 71 -22.91 21.86 5.12
C TRP A 71 -23.37 23.28 5.43
N ASN A 72 -24.64 23.62 5.20
CA ASN A 72 -25.22 24.86 5.72
C ASN A 72 -25.40 24.81 7.25
N ALA A 73 -25.80 23.66 7.83
CA ALA A 73 -25.83 23.49 9.28
C ALA A 73 -24.43 23.60 9.91
N ALA A 74 -23.41 23.02 9.27
CA ALA A 74 -22.01 23.14 9.70
C ALA A 74 -21.50 24.59 9.69
N GLU A 75 -21.90 25.38 8.69
CA GLU A 75 -21.64 26.82 8.69
C GLU A 75 -22.44 27.54 9.79
N ALA A 76 -23.72 27.24 9.96
CA ALA A 76 -24.56 27.91 10.96
C ALA A 76 -24.12 27.63 12.41
N ALA A 77 -23.58 26.44 12.70
CA ALA A 77 -23.18 26.03 14.04
C ALA A 77 -21.94 26.78 14.60
N GLU A 78 -21.25 27.57 13.78
CA GLU A 78 -20.06 28.32 14.18
C GLU A 78 -20.28 29.84 14.12
N ASN A 79 -20.09 30.52 15.25
CA ASN A 79 -20.34 31.96 15.38
C ASN A 79 -19.11 32.85 15.15
N ARG A 80 -17.91 32.27 15.17
CA ARG A 80 -16.66 33.03 15.02
C ARG A 80 -16.26 33.21 13.56
N LYS A 81 -15.68 34.38 13.26
CA LYS A 81 -15.13 34.71 11.92
C LYS A 81 -13.92 33.86 11.51
N ASP A 82 -13.24 33.25 12.48
CA ASP A 82 -12.06 32.40 12.29
C ASP A 82 -12.35 30.91 12.61
N ALA A 83 -13.62 30.55 12.76
CA ALA A 83 -14.03 29.19 13.09
C ALA A 83 -13.55 28.16 12.06
N ARG A 84 -13.29 26.95 12.56
CA ARG A 84 -13.14 25.74 11.74
C ARG A 84 -14.53 25.15 11.53
N VAL A 85 -14.90 24.99 10.27
CA VAL A 85 -16.26 24.60 9.86
C VAL A 85 -16.33 23.16 9.34
N ALA A 86 -15.20 22.60 8.90
CA ALA A 86 -15.06 21.20 8.53
C ALA A 86 -13.60 20.74 8.71
N ARG A 87 -13.37 19.43 8.65
CA ARG A 87 -12.05 18.84 8.50
C ARG A 87 -12.01 17.98 7.26
N GLU A 88 -10.99 18.18 6.44
CA GLU A 88 -10.76 17.43 5.22
C GLU A 88 -9.70 16.35 5.46
N PHE A 89 -9.97 15.15 4.96
CA PHE A 89 -9.04 14.04 4.79
C PHE A 89 -8.89 13.79 3.30
N GLU A 90 -7.65 13.61 2.86
CA GLU A 90 -7.31 13.34 1.46
C GLU A 90 -6.43 12.09 1.44
N VAL A 91 -6.92 11.02 0.83
CA VAL A 91 -6.27 9.71 0.83
C VAL A 91 -6.05 9.19 -0.59
N ALA A 92 -4.89 8.58 -0.85
CA ALA A 92 -4.62 7.93 -2.13
C ALA A 92 -5.16 6.50 -2.14
N LEU A 93 -5.92 6.15 -3.16
CA LEU A 93 -6.52 4.82 -3.31
C LEU A 93 -5.58 3.92 -4.15
N PRO A 94 -5.28 2.69 -3.70
CA PRO A 94 -4.43 1.80 -4.49
C PRO A 94 -5.02 1.51 -5.87
N HIS A 95 -4.28 1.82 -6.92
CA HIS A 95 -4.72 1.60 -8.31
C HIS A 95 -4.84 0.11 -8.68
N GLU A 96 -4.19 -0.78 -7.92
CA GLU A 96 -4.28 -2.23 -8.08
C GLU A 96 -5.65 -2.78 -7.70
N LEU A 97 -6.40 -2.03 -6.89
CA LEU A 97 -7.79 -2.35 -6.55
C LEU A 97 -8.71 -1.92 -7.69
N SER A 98 -9.77 -2.70 -7.96
CA SER A 98 -10.82 -2.32 -8.91
C SER A 98 -11.56 -1.05 -8.45
N ALA A 99 -12.34 -0.42 -9.34
CA ALA A 99 -13.18 0.73 -8.97
C ALA A 99 -14.11 0.43 -7.80
N GLU A 100 -14.74 -0.75 -7.81
CA GLU A 100 -15.60 -1.24 -6.74
C GLU A 100 -14.83 -1.43 -5.42
N GLN A 101 -13.64 -2.06 -5.46
CA GLN A 101 -12.80 -2.25 -4.28
C GLN A 101 -12.29 -0.92 -3.71
N ARG A 102 -11.98 0.06 -4.56
CA ARG A 102 -11.60 1.42 -4.12
C ARG A 102 -12.75 2.17 -3.47
N LEU A 103 -13.96 1.99 -3.99
CA LEU A 103 -15.18 2.51 -3.38
C LEU A 103 -15.42 1.87 -2.01
N GLU A 104 -15.33 0.55 -1.91
CA GLU A 104 -15.49 -0.17 -0.66
C GLU A 104 -14.44 0.26 0.38
N LEU A 105 -13.17 0.38 -0.01
CA LEU A 105 -12.09 0.90 0.85
C LEU A 105 -12.39 2.33 1.35
N THR A 106 -12.83 3.21 0.44
CA THR A 106 -13.13 4.61 0.81
C THR A 106 -14.33 4.68 1.74
N ARG A 107 -15.36 3.88 1.48
CA ARG A 107 -16.57 3.80 2.32
C ARG A 107 -16.23 3.24 3.69
N ASP A 108 -15.49 2.13 3.79
CA ASP A 108 -15.04 1.56 5.06
C ASP A 108 -14.27 2.59 5.89
N PHE A 109 -13.35 3.35 5.28
CA PHE A 109 -12.59 4.38 5.99
C PHE A 109 -13.42 5.62 6.35
N ALA A 110 -14.33 6.06 5.46
CA ALA A 110 -15.27 7.14 5.75
C ALA A 110 -16.19 6.77 6.93
N GLN A 111 -16.59 5.51 6.97
CA GLN A 111 -17.37 4.93 8.03
C GLN A 111 -16.57 4.95 9.34
N ASP A 112 -15.34 4.40 9.38
CA ASP A 112 -14.42 4.48 10.55
C ASP A 112 -14.34 5.90 11.15
N LEU A 113 -14.18 6.91 10.30
CA LEU A 113 -14.13 8.31 10.73
C LEU A 113 -15.47 8.83 11.27
N ALA A 114 -16.57 8.60 10.54
CA ALA A 114 -17.90 9.08 10.92
C ALA A 114 -18.27 8.56 12.30
N ASN A 115 -17.94 7.30 12.51
CA ASN A 115 -18.22 6.53 13.69
C ASN A 115 -17.41 6.95 14.90
N ARG A 116 -16.08 6.88 14.78
CA ARG A 116 -15.13 7.24 15.85
C ARG A 116 -15.40 8.64 16.41
N TYR A 117 -15.90 9.56 15.59
CA TYR A 117 -16.14 10.94 15.99
C TYR A 117 -17.62 11.32 16.14
N GLY A 118 -18.56 10.41 15.84
CA GLY A 118 -19.99 10.71 15.79
C GLY A 118 -20.35 11.83 14.80
N ALA A 119 -19.57 11.99 13.74
CA ALA A 119 -19.63 13.10 12.78
C ALA A 119 -20.13 12.62 11.41
N ALA A 120 -20.70 13.52 10.61
CA ALA A 120 -21.01 13.20 9.22
C ALA A 120 -19.76 13.36 8.35
N VAL A 121 -19.54 12.42 7.41
CA VAL A 121 -18.41 12.39 6.48
C VAL A 121 -18.93 12.37 5.04
N ASP A 122 -18.73 13.45 4.31
CA ASP A 122 -19.05 13.56 2.88
C ASP A 122 -17.80 13.23 2.07
N PHE A 123 -17.79 12.13 1.32
CA PHE A 123 -16.65 11.77 0.49
C PHE A 123 -16.95 11.82 -1.00
N ALA A 124 -15.90 12.10 -1.77
CA ALA A 124 -15.89 11.99 -3.22
C ALA A 124 -14.62 11.28 -3.68
N ILE A 125 -14.80 10.26 -4.53
CA ILE A 125 -13.72 9.54 -5.21
C ILE A 125 -13.51 10.19 -6.57
N HIS A 126 -12.27 10.48 -6.88
CA HIS A 126 -11.88 11.09 -8.14
C HIS A 126 -11.06 10.13 -8.98
N GLN A 127 -11.41 10.06 -10.27
CA GLN A 127 -10.58 9.42 -11.28
C GLN A 127 -9.45 10.36 -11.71
N PRO A 128 -8.30 9.79 -12.10
CA PRO A 128 -7.26 10.58 -12.73
C PRO A 128 -7.78 11.21 -14.04
N HIS A 129 -7.55 12.51 -14.21
CA HIS A 129 -7.83 13.23 -15.46
C HIS A 129 -6.94 12.71 -16.60
N ASP A 130 -7.38 12.86 -17.86
CA ASP A 130 -6.65 12.48 -19.09
C ASP A 130 -5.23 13.07 -19.23
N ALA A 131 -4.91 14.09 -18.44
CA ALA A 131 -3.59 14.72 -18.41
C ALA A 131 -2.82 14.48 -17.10
N SER A 132 -3.37 13.71 -16.17
CA SER A 132 -2.69 13.25 -14.95
C SER A 132 -2.36 11.76 -15.07
N ASP A 133 -1.52 11.24 -14.19
CA ASP A 133 -1.23 9.82 -14.16
C ASP A 133 -2.52 8.98 -13.99
N VAL A 134 -2.78 8.09 -14.94
CA VAL A 134 -3.91 7.14 -15.00
C VAL A 134 -4.05 6.23 -13.76
N ARG A 135 -3.08 6.26 -12.84
CA ARG A 135 -3.06 5.47 -11.60
C ARG A 135 -3.43 6.29 -10.35
N ASN A 136 -3.62 7.61 -10.44
CA ASN A 136 -3.78 8.48 -9.27
C ASN A 136 -5.24 8.59 -8.78
N HIS A 137 -5.83 7.46 -8.40
CA HIS A 137 -7.13 7.45 -7.73
C HIS A 137 -7.01 8.01 -6.31
N HIS A 138 -7.92 8.90 -5.92
CA HIS A 138 -7.91 9.48 -4.58
C HIS A 138 -9.32 9.80 -4.11
N ALA A 139 -9.48 9.83 -2.78
CA ALA A 139 -10.70 10.24 -2.14
C ALA A 139 -10.48 11.50 -1.31
N HIS A 140 -11.39 12.47 -1.44
CA HIS A 140 -11.54 13.53 -0.46
C HIS A 140 -12.69 13.19 0.46
N LEU A 141 -12.46 13.19 1.77
CA LEU A 141 -13.46 13.01 2.81
C LEU A 141 -13.56 14.29 3.63
N LEU A 142 -14.75 14.88 3.70
CA LEU A 142 -15.03 16.10 4.43
C LEU A 142 -15.90 15.76 5.65
N MET A 143 -15.34 15.92 6.84
CA MET A 143 -15.97 15.59 8.12
C MET A 143 -16.45 16.86 8.83
N THR A 144 -17.63 16.80 9.46
CA THR A 144 -18.11 17.89 10.32
C THR A 144 -17.22 18.05 11.56
N THR A 145 -17.02 19.29 12.02
CA THR A 145 -16.25 19.55 13.27
C THR A 145 -17.03 19.20 14.54
N ARG A 146 -18.32 18.93 14.38
CA ARG A 146 -19.28 18.61 15.44
C ARG A 146 -19.98 17.30 15.16
N GLN A 147 -20.42 16.66 16.22
CA GLN A 147 -21.24 15.46 16.16
C GLN A 147 -22.58 15.76 15.47
N VAL A 148 -23.09 14.79 14.72
CA VAL A 148 -24.39 14.88 14.06
C VAL A 148 -25.45 14.18 14.92
N THR A 149 -26.60 14.83 15.12
CA THR A 149 -27.75 14.31 15.89
C THR A 149 -29.04 14.50 15.09
N GLY A 150 -30.11 13.79 15.46
CA GLY A 150 -31.44 13.95 14.84
C GLY A 150 -31.96 15.39 14.85
N GLU A 151 -31.57 16.21 15.84
CA GLU A 151 -32.00 17.60 15.98
C GLU A 151 -31.04 18.63 15.33
N GLY A 152 -29.84 18.23 14.90
CA GLY A 152 -28.85 19.13 14.30
C GLY A 152 -27.40 18.76 14.59
N LEU A 153 -26.50 19.74 14.63
CA LEU A 153 -25.10 19.52 15.02
C LEU A 153 -24.91 19.79 16.51
N GLY A 154 -24.35 18.80 17.22
CA GLY A 154 -24.14 18.83 18.66
C GLY A 154 -22.75 19.30 19.08
N ASP A 155 -22.14 18.54 19.99
CA ASP A 155 -20.86 18.86 20.59
C ASP A 155 -19.69 18.80 19.61
N LYS A 156 -18.60 19.53 19.91
CA LYS A 156 -17.37 19.42 19.14
C LYS A 156 -16.75 18.04 19.30
N THR A 157 -16.39 17.45 18.16
CA THR A 157 -15.65 16.18 18.07
C THR A 157 -14.34 16.27 18.85
N TYR A 158 -13.88 15.15 19.41
CA TYR A 158 -12.67 15.14 20.26
C TYR A 158 -11.41 15.62 19.52
N ILE A 159 -11.30 15.35 18.23
CA ILE A 159 -10.18 15.82 17.40
C ILE A 159 -10.13 17.36 17.26
N GLU A 160 -11.25 18.05 17.50
CA GLU A 160 -11.35 19.53 17.48
C GLU A 160 -11.30 20.16 18.88
N ARG A 161 -11.18 19.36 19.96
CA ARG A 161 -11.00 19.85 21.34
C ARG A 161 -9.54 20.23 21.60
N GLU A 162 -9.31 21.09 22.60
CA GLU A 162 -7.95 21.49 22.98
C GLU A 162 -7.21 20.38 23.74
N ASN A 163 -5.91 20.21 23.45
CA ASN A 163 -5.08 19.16 24.09
C ASN A 163 -5.12 19.19 25.62
N LYS A 164 -5.25 20.36 26.24
CA LYS A 164 -5.35 20.48 27.70
C LYS A 164 -6.59 19.80 28.24
N TRP A 165 -7.73 19.95 27.55
CA TRP A 165 -8.99 19.32 27.92
C TRP A 165 -8.93 17.81 27.65
N LEU A 166 -8.33 17.38 26.54
CA LEU A 166 -8.14 15.95 26.24
C LEU A 166 -7.33 15.26 27.34
N LEU A 167 -6.17 15.81 27.69
CA LEU A 167 -5.31 15.25 28.73
C LEU A 167 -5.94 15.27 30.13
N SER A 168 -6.82 16.23 30.44
CA SER A 168 -7.51 16.26 31.74
C SER A 168 -8.66 15.26 31.85
N HIS A 169 -9.01 14.60 30.76
CA HIS A 169 -10.01 13.54 30.69
C HIS A 169 -9.37 12.21 30.22
N ASP A 170 -8.04 12.09 30.36
CA ASP A 170 -7.25 10.91 29.98
C ASP A 170 -7.40 10.49 28.50
N LEU A 171 -7.78 11.43 27.63
CA LEU A 171 -7.93 11.21 26.19
C LEU A 171 -6.63 11.53 25.43
N PRO A 172 -6.36 10.83 24.31
CA PRO A 172 -5.20 11.08 23.47
C PRO A 172 -5.24 12.50 22.90
N THR A 173 -4.06 13.12 22.81
CA THR A 173 -3.94 14.46 22.19
C THR A 173 -4.35 14.43 20.72
N THR A 174 -4.67 15.60 20.14
CA THR A 174 -5.00 15.69 18.70
C THR A 174 -3.90 15.08 17.83
N GLN A 175 -2.61 15.22 18.20
CA GLN A 175 -1.51 14.62 17.42
C GLN A 175 -1.50 13.09 17.50
N MET A 176 -1.82 12.51 18.66
CA MET A 176 -1.95 11.06 18.81
C MET A 176 -3.13 10.54 17.99
N GLN A 177 -4.30 11.18 18.10
CA GLN A 177 -5.47 10.83 17.29
C GLN A 177 -5.20 10.92 15.78
N LEU A 178 -4.46 11.94 15.32
CA LEU A 178 -4.08 12.05 13.90
C LEU A 178 -3.13 10.92 13.46
N ARG A 179 -2.23 10.47 14.34
CA ARG A 179 -1.37 9.30 14.07
C ARG A 179 -2.20 8.01 14.02
N ASP A 180 -3.17 7.87 14.92
CA ASP A 180 -4.06 6.71 14.97
C ASP A 180 -4.91 6.63 13.70
N ILE A 181 -5.44 7.76 13.20
CA ILE A 181 -6.16 7.80 11.91
C ILE A 181 -5.26 7.41 10.73
N ARG A 182 -3.99 7.83 10.75
CA ARG A 182 -3.01 7.43 9.72
C ARG A 182 -2.76 5.92 9.74
N GLN A 183 -2.57 5.36 10.92
CA GLN A 183 -2.44 3.91 11.10
C GLN A 183 -3.73 3.17 10.72
N SER A 184 -4.91 3.74 11.00
CA SER A 184 -6.19 3.22 10.56
C SER A 184 -6.25 3.16 9.03
N TRP A 185 -5.92 4.25 8.34
CA TRP A 185 -5.87 4.28 6.87
C TRP A 185 -4.95 3.19 6.29
N GLU A 186 -3.74 3.05 6.84
CA GLU A 186 -2.84 1.95 6.46
C GLU A 186 -3.50 0.61 6.64
N SER A 187 -4.10 0.38 7.82
CA SER A 187 -4.73 -0.89 8.16
C SER A 187 -5.85 -1.23 7.18
N HIS A 188 -6.74 -0.28 6.87
CA HIS A 188 -7.81 -0.47 5.89
C HIS A 188 -7.25 -0.75 4.49
N ALA A 189 -6.32 0.06 3.99
CA ALA A 189 -5.77 -0.10 2.65
C ALA A 189 -4.98 -1.40 2.48
N ASN A 190 -4.13 -1.76 3.45
CA ASN A 190 -3.38 -3.02 3.45
C ASN A 190 -4.27 -4.24 3.50
N GLU A 191 -5.36 -4.13 4.26
CA GLU A 191 -6.31 -5.20 4.37
C GLU A 191 -7.09 -5.37 3.05
N HIS A 192 -7.54 -4.28 2.41
CA HIS A 192 -8.15 -4.32 1.08
C HIS A 192 -7.19 -4.85 0.00
N LEU A 193 -5.91 -4.49 0.05
CA LEU A 193 -4.87 -5.06 -0.81
C LEU A 193 -4.67 -6.57 -0.58
N ALA A 194 -4.68 -7.01 0.68
CA ALA A 194 -4.64 -8.42 1.03
C ALA A 194 -5.90 -9.17 0.56
N ARG A 195 -7.09 -8.57 0.71
CA ARG A 195 -8.37 -9.10 0.19
C ARG A 195 -8.34 -9.28 -1.33
N ALA A 196 -7.60 -8.41 -2.04
CA ALA A 196 -7.40 -8.49 -3.48
C ALA A 196 -6.30 -9.51 -3.89
N GLY A 197 -5.67 -10.21 -2.94
CA GLY A 197 -4.63 -11.20 -3.23
C GLY A 197 -3.27 -10.58 -3.60
N LEU A 198 -3.08 -9.30 -3.29
CA LEU A 198 -1.85 -8.58 -3.60
C LEU A 198 -0.92 -8.66 -2.40
N ASP A 199 0.33 -9.08 -2.62
CA ASP A 199 1.40 -9.06 -1.61
C ASP A 199 2.04 -7.67 -1.47
N ILE A 200 1.25 -6.62 -1.73
CA ILE A 200 1.68 -5.22 -1.67
C ILE A 200 1.12 -4.63 -0.38
N ARG A 201 1.95 -3.91 0.37
CA ARG A 201 1.55 -3.18 1.56
C ARG A 201 2.02 -1.72 1.49
N ILE A 202 1.33 -0.88 2.24
CA ILE A 202 1.61 0.54 2.49
C ILE A 202 1.94 0.70 3.98
N ASP A 203 2.70 1.72 4.38
CA ASP A 203 3.13 1.96 5.77
C ASP A 203 2.84 3.42 6.14
N HIS A 204 2.14 3.66 7.26
CA HIS A 204 1.74 4.98 7.73
C HIS A 204 2.89 5.82 8.27
N ARG A 205 3.96 5.16 8.75
CA ARG A 205 5.14 5.81 9.30
C ARG A 205 5.80 6.63 8.21
N SER A 206 6.25 7.82 8.60
CA SER A 206 7.02 8.66 7.70
C SER A 206 8.30 7.94 7.26
N HIS A 207 8.83 8.30 6.09
CA HIS A 207 10.14 7.82 5.66
C HIS A 207 11.20 8.08 6.74
N LEU A 208 11.16 9.25 7.40
CA LEU A 208 12.05 9.56 8.53
C LEU A 208 11.93 8.57 9.71
N GLU A 209 10.72 8.21 10.14
CA GLU A 209 10.50 7.21 11.21
C GLU A 209 10.92 5.80 10.80
N ARG A 210 10.98 5.53 9.50
CA ARG A 210 11.49 4.28 8.92
C ARG A 210 13.00 4.31 8.65
N GLY A 211 13.67 5.43 8.96
CA GLY A 211 15.10 5.64 8.65
C GLY A 211 15.39 5.89 7.17
N LEU A 212 14.35 6.22 6.39
CA LEU A 212 14.43 6.48 4.97
C LEU A 212 14.55 7.99 4.69
N GLU A 213 15.52 8.35 3.86
CA GLU A 213 15.76 9.71 3.35
C GLU A 213 15.07 9.95 2.00
N ILE A 214 14.67 8.87 1.31
CA ILE A 214 13.88 8.98 0.07
C ILE A 214 12.68 9.89 0.35
N ALA A 215 12.51 10.90 -0.49
CA ALA A 215 11.35 11.74 -0.43
C ALA A 215 10.12 10.89 -0.76
N PRO A 216 9.08 10.93 0.07
CA PRO A 216 7.85 10.22 -0.24
C PRO A 216 7.28 10.75 -1.54
N THR A 217 6.58 9.90 -2.27
CA THR A 217 5.82 10.35 -3.44
C THR A 217 4.82 11.41 -3.00
N GLU A 218 4.96 12.64 -3.48
CA GLU A 218 3.97 13.69 -3.21
C GLU A 218 2.69 13.36 -3.97
N HIS A 219 1.60 13.18 -3.22
CA HIS A 219 0.28 13.13 -3.81
C HIS A 219 -0.10 14.55 -4.24
N MET A 220 -0.27 14.74 -5.55
CA MET A 220 -0.63 16.01 -6.16
C MET A 220 -2.04 16.45 -5.73
N GLY A 221 -2.11 17.24 -4.65
CA GLY A 221 -3.34 17.89 -4.21
C GLY A 221 -3.67 19.15 -5.03
N VAL A 222 -4.91 19.64 -4.85
CA VAL A 222 -5.63 20.77 -5.51
C VAL A 222 -4.81 22.07 -5.75
N HIS A 223 -3.66 22.26 -5.11
CA HIS A 223 -2.79 23.43 -5.31
C HIS A 223 -2.17 23.49 -6.71
N ALA A 224 -1.82 22.37 -7.33
CA ALA A 224 -1.34 22.34 -8.72
C ALA A 224 -2.43 22.81 -9.69
N THR A 225 -3.68 22.34 -9.50
CA THR A 225 -4.85 22.70 -10.32
C THR A 225 -5.28 24.16 -10.13
N GLN A 226 -5.09 24.75 -8.94
CA GLN A 226 -5.35 26.19 -8.71
C GLN A 226 -4.25 27.09 -9.30
N MET A 227 -2.99 26.64 -9.34
CA MET A 227 -1.91 27.37 -10.02
C MET A 227 -2.08 27.31 -11.54
N GLU A 228 -2.53 26.17 -12.07
CA GLU A 228 -2.89 25.98 -13.48
C GLU A 228 -4.09 26.86 -13.89
N ARG A 229 -5.12 26.98 -13.04
CA ARG A 229 -6.25 27.93 -13.22
C ARG A 229 -5.84 29.41 -13.16
N ARG A 230 -4.65 29.72 -12.64
CA ARG A 230 -4.04 31.07 -12.65
C ARG A 230 -3.03 31.26 -13.79
N GLY A 231 -2.83 30.25 -14.64
CA GLY A 231 -1.95 30.31 -15.82
C GLY A 231 -0.46 30.17 -15.50
N LEU A 232 -0.11 29.51 -14.39
CA LEU A 232 1.27 29.10 -14.10
C LEU A 232 1.49 27.68 -14.65
N ASP A 233 2.61 27.49 -15.34
CA ASP A 233 2.99 26.23 -15.98
C ASP A 233 3.43 25.22 -14.90
N VAL A 234 2.79 24.04 -14.85
CA VAL A 234 3.15 22.98 -13.91
C VAL A 234 3.24 21.68 -14.69
N SER A 235 4.45 21.12 -14.81
CA SER A 235 4.69 19.81 -15.40
C SER A 235 4.00 18.70 -14.59
N ARG A 236 3.31 17.79 -15.26
CA ARG A 236 2.45 16.75 -14.69
C ARG A 236 3.18 15.41 -14.61
N ALA A 237 4.03 15.22 -13.60
CA ALA A 237 4.65 13.94 -13.26
C ALA A 237 4.06 13.34 -11.97
N ARG A 238 4.15 11.99 -11.80
CA ARG A 238 3.68 11.19 -10.64
C ARG A 238 4.27 11.61 -9.28
N LEU A 239 5.35 12.37 -9.37
CA LEU A 239 6.14 12.97 -8.32
C LEU A 239 6.29 14.44 -8.73
N ASP A 240 6.39 15.36 -7.76
CA ASP A 240 7.07 16.63 -8.02
C ASP A 240 8.36 16.30 -8.79
N GLU A 241 8.55 16.84 -10.01
CA GLU A 241 9.74 16.51 -10.82
C GLU A 241 11.02 16.74 -10.01
N ASP A 242 10.98 17.70 -9.08
CA ASP A 242 12.07 17.93 -8.14
C ASP A 242 12.19 16.81 -7.08
N ALA A 243 11.09 16.23 -6.59
CA ALA A 243 11.12 15.07 -5.69
C ALA A 243 11.58 13.79 -6.38
N ALA A 244 11.12 13.50 -7.60
CA ALA A 244 11.62 12.37 -8.39
C ALA A 244 13.10 12.53 -8.72
N ARG A 245 13.52 13.74 -9.12
CA ARG A 245 14.92 14.04 -9.40
C ARG A 245 15.78 13.95 -8.14
N ARG A 246 15.32 14.50 -7.01
CA ARG A 246 15.97 14.33 -5.70
C ARG A 246 16.04 12.86 -5.28
N ASN A 247 14.99 12.08 -5.53
CA ASN A 247 15.00 10.65 -5.25
C ASN A 247 15.96 9.92 -6.17
N ALA A 248 15.98 10.21 -7.46
CA ALA A 248 16.93 9.61 -8.40
C ALA A 248 18.38 9.99 -8.05
N GLU A 249 18.64 11.24 -7.66
CA GLU A 249 19.92 11.70 -7.14
C GLU A 249 20.28 11.00 -5.83
N LEU A 250 19.36 10.95 -4.87
CA LEU A 250 19.56 10.26 -3.59
C LEU A 250 19.77 8.77 -3.79
N ILE A 251 19.04 8.10 -4.68
CA ILE A 251 19.21 6.67 -4.99
C ILE A 251 20.55 6.44 -5.69
N ARG A 252 21.03 7.41 -6.47
CA ARG A 252 22.38 7.38 -7.05
C ARG A 252 23.46 7.51 -5.98
N GLU A 253 23.24 8.33 -4.96
CA GLU A 253 24.18 8.55 -3.84
C GLU A 253 24.10 7.48 -2.74
N LYS A 254 22.89 6.99 -2.48
CA LYS A 254 22.46 6.12 -1.37
C LYS A 254 21.48 5.04 -1.87
N PRO A 255 21.92 4.11 -2.74
CA PRO A 255 21.06 3.05 -3.28
C PRO A 255 20.44 2.14 -2.20
N GLU A 256 21.05 2.06 -1.01
CA GLU A 256 20.56 1.31 0.15
C GLU A 256 19.15 1.73 0.60
N GLN A 257 18.73 2.95 0.31
CA GLN A 257 17.39 3.43 0.64
C GLN A 257 16.27 2.60 -0.03
N VAL A 258 16.51 2.18 -1.28
CA VAL A 258 15.59 1.30 -2.02
C VAL A 258 15.63 -0.11 -1.45
N LEU A 259 16.81 -0.57 -1.07
CA LEU A 259 16.98 -1.90 -0.49
C LEU A 259 16.32 -2.01 0.88
N SER A 260 16.36 -0.95 1.70
CA SER A 260 15.65 -0.87 2.99
C SER A 260 14.12 -0.91 2.83
N LEU A 261 13.59 -0.37 1.72
CA LEU A 261 12.16 -0.47 1.41
C LEU A 261 11.75 -1.93 1.15
N ILE A 262 12.56 -2.67 0.40
CA ILE A 262 12.29 -4.08 0.05
C ILE A 262 12.49 -4.97 1.28
N THR A 263 13.59 -4.78 2.01
CA THR A 263 13.95 -5.57 3.20
C THR A 263 13.14 -5.27 4.45
N GLY A 264 12.20 -4.31 4.37
CA GLY A 264 11.13 -4.19 5.35
C GLY A 264 10.13 -5.35 5.27
N GLU A 265 9.91 -5.90 4.07
CA GLU A 265 8.86 -6.90 3.79
C GLU A 265 9.46 -8.29 3.49
N LYS A 266 10.61 -8.34 2.80
CA LYS A 266 11.24 -9.58 2.32
C LYS A 266 12.73 -9.66 2.71
N SER A 267 13.18 -10.77 3.30
CA SER A 267 14.62 -10.97 3.55
C SER A 267 15.37 -11.30 2.26
N VAL A 268 14.72 -12.01 1.34
CA VAL A 268 15.27 -12.39 0.04
C VAL A 268 14.32 -11.92 -1.05
N PHE A 269 14.87 -11.33 -2.10
CA PHE A 269 14.11 -10.71 -3.18
C PHE A 269 14.81 -10.91 -4.53
N ASP A 270 14.11 -10.59 -5.62
CA ASP A 270 14.66 -10.68 -6.98
C ASP A 270 14.74 -9.31 -7.68
N ARG A 271 15.23 -9.30 -8.93
CA ARG A 271 15.34 -8.09 -9.75
C ARG A 271 13.99 -7.41 -10.01
N HIS A 272 12.89 -8.17 -10.07
CA HIS A 272 11.56 -7.61 -10.28
C HIS A 272 11.08 -6.84 -9.05
N ASP A 273 11.42 -7.30 -7.84
CA ASP A 273 11.13 -6.56 -6.60
C ASP A 273 11.88 -5.22 -6.56
N VAL A 274 13.15 -5.19 -6.98
CA VAL A 274 13.94 -3.95 -7.09
C VAL A 274 13.34 -3.01 -8.13
N ALA A 275 13.04 -3.52 -9.31
CA ALA A 275 12.39 -2.74 -10.38
C ALA A 275 11.06 -2.16 -9.90
N ARG A 276 10.25 -2.97 -9.22
CA ARG A 276 8.96 -2.56 -8.65
C ARG A 276 9.12 -1.45 -7.62
N ALA A 277 10.10 -1.58 -6.70
CA ALA A 277 10.40 -0.55 -5.72
C ALA A 277 10.84 0.78 -6.37
N LEU A 278 11.73 0.71 -7.37
CA LEU A 278 12.21 1.90 -8.09
C LEU A 278 11.10 2.60 -8.88
N HIS A 279 10.23 1.83 -9.54
CA HIS A 279 9.07 2.35 -10.28
C HIS A 279 8.11 3.14 -9.38
N ARG A 280 8.20 2.96 -8.06
CA ARG A 280 7.41 3.72 -7.08
C ARG A 280 7.97 5.12 -6.83
N TYR A 281 9.28 5.34 -6.91
CA TYR A 281 9.95 6.54 -6.39
C TYR A 281 10.70 7.37 -7.45
N ILE A 282 10.79 6.87 -8.68
CA ILE A 282 11.41 7.53 -9.83
C ILE A 282 10.36 7.74 -10.92
N ASN A 283 10.54 8.76 -11.76
CA ASN A 283 9.66 9.04 -12.89
C ASN A 283 9.74 7.96 -13.98
N ASP A 284 8.78 7.95 -14.91
CA ASP A 284 8.74 7.03 -16.06
C ASP A 284 9.82 7.35 -17.13
N ASP A 285 10.90 8.07 -16.79
CA ASP A 285 12.04 8.27 -17.70
C ASP A 285 12.84 6.96 -17.80
N PRO A 286 12.90 6.33 -18.99
CA PRO A 286 13.57 5.04 -19.12
C PRO A 286 15.05 5.13 -18.76
N GLN A 287 15.74 6.24 -19.07
CA GLN A 287 17.18 6.33 -18.84
C GLN A 287 17.51 6.50 -17.35
N GLU A 288 16.77 7.34 -16.63
CA GLU A 288 16.87 7.50 -15.18
C GLU A 288 16.55 6.20 -14.46
N PHE A 289 15.48 5.50 -14.88
CA PHE A 289 15.13 4.19 -14.33
C PHE A 289 16.26 3.18 -14.55
N HIS A 290 16.76 3.04 -15.78
CA HIS A 290 17.88 2.11 -16.06
C HIS A 290 19.14 2.46 -15.26
N ASN A 291 19.47 3.75 -15.13
CA ASN A 291 20.62 4.20 -14.37
C ASN A 291 20.47 3.95 -12.85
N ALA A 292 19.30 4.22 -12.29
CA ALA A 292 19.01 3.97 -10.89
C ALA A 292 18.96 2.48 -10.58
N PHE A 293 18.33 1.69 -11.46
CA PHE A 293 18.34 0.23 -11.40
C PHE A 293 19.76 -0.31 -11.42
N ALA A 294 20.60 0.12 -12.37
CA ALA A 294 22.00 -0.26 -12.43
C ALA A 294 22.78 0.15 -11.16
N THR A 295 22.52 1.34 -10.61
CA THR A 295 23.17 1.80 -9.36
C THR A 295 22.78 0.94 -8.16
N VAL A 296 21.49 0.60 -8.01
CA VAL A 296 21.01 -0.27 -6.94
C VAL A 296 21.58 -1.69 -7.08
N MET A 297 21.59 -2.23 -8.29
CA MET A 297 22.18 -3.55 -8.58
C MET A 297 23.70 -3.59 -8.39
N ALA A 298 24.39 -2.45 -8.51
CA ALA A 298 25.82 -2.30 -8.25
C ALA A 298 26.15 -1.87 -6.81
N SER A 299 25.15 -1.74 -5.93
CA SER A 299 25.35 -1.27 -4.56
C SER A 299 26.17 -2.27 -3.74
N PRO A 300 27.19 -1.82 -2.97
CA PRO A 300 27.94 -2.70 -2.08
C PRO A 300 27.10 -3.23 -0.90
N ALA A 301 25.94 -2.61 -0.64
CA ALA A 301 24.98 -3.07 0.35
C ALA A 301 24.11 -4.24 -0.17
N LEU A 302 24.06 -4.48 -1.49
CA LEU A 302 23.39 -5.62 -2.09
C LEU A 302 24.30 -6.84 -2.05
N VAL A 303 23.74 -7.98 -1.69
CA VAL A 303 24.43 -9.27 -1.68
C VAL A 303 23.67 -10.20 -2.62
N GLU A 304 24.37 -10.76 -3.62
CA GLU A 304 23.83 -11.84 -4.45
C GLU A 304 23.99 -13.16 -3.69
N LEU A 305 22.86 -13.79 -3.37
CA LEU A 305 22.81 -15.07 -2.66
C LEU A 305 22.87 -16.24 -3.64
N GLN A 306 22.17 -16.11 -4.77
CA GLN A 306 22.12 -17.12 -5.82
C GLN A 306 22.06 -16.45 -7.20
N ALA A 307 22.85 -16.94 -8.14
CA ALA A 307 22.81 -16.50 -9.54
C ALA A 307 21.63 -17.13 -10.29
N GLU A 308 21.20 -16.46 -11.37
CA GLU A 308 20.20 -16.99 -12.30
C GLU A 308 20.70 -18.29 -12.95
N ARG A 309 19.82 -19.28 -13.07
CA ARG A 309 20.17 -20.59 -13.63
C ARG A 309 18.95 -21.30 -14.21
N ALA A 310 19.17 -22.15 -15.19
CA ALA A 310 18.14 -23.05 -15.68
C ALA A 310 18.09 -24.31 -14.80
N ASP A 311 16.91 -24.66 -14.31
CA ASP A 311 16.65 -25.94 -13.64
C ASP A 311 16.92 -27.08 -14.64
N PRO A 312 17.88 -27.99 -14.35
CA PRO A 312 18.23 -29.08 -15.25
C PRO A 312 17.09 -30.08 -15.51
N ALA A 313 16.11 -30.18 -14.60
CA ALA A 313 15.02 -31.14 -14.65
C ALA A 313 13.78 -30.59 -15.37
N THR A 314 13.45 -29.32 -15.15
CA THR A 314 12.23 -28.68 -15.70
C THR A 314 12.52 -27.78 -16.91
N GLY A 315 13.78 -27.33 -17.07
CA GLY A 315 14.15 -26.33 -18.07
C GLY A 315 13.69 -24.91 -17.73
N GLU A 316 13.05 -24.70 -16.58
CA GLU A 316 12.62 -23.37 -16.13
C GLU A 316 13.80 -22.53 -15.63
N ILE A 317 13.77 -21.22 -15.88
CA ILE A 317 14.80 -20.30 -15.41
C ILE A 317 14.47 -19.86 -13.99
N GLU A 318 15.28 -20.29 -13.03
CA GLU A 318 15.28 -19.74 -11.69
C GLU A 318 15.99 -18.38 -11.69
N LEU A 319 15.26 -17.36 -11.25
CA LEU A 319 15.77 -16.00 -11.15
C LEU A 319 16.85 -15.87 -10.06
N ALA A 320 17.77 -14.94 -10.27
CA ALA A 320 18.76 -14.58 -9.27
C ALA A 320 18.11 -14.07 -7.96
N ARG A 321 18.70 -14.45 -6.82
CA ARG A 321 18.23 -14.12 -5.47
C ARG A 321 19.21 -13.18 -4.78
N TYR A 322 18.66 -12.12 -4.20
CA TYR A 322 19.40 -11.04 -3.56
C TYR A 322 18.91 -10.78 -2.14
N SER A 323 19.79 -10.22 -1.32
CA SER A 323 19.46 -9.63 -0.03
C SER A 323 20.33 -8.40 0.24
N THR A 324 20.18 -7.77 1.41
CA THR A 324 21.09 -6.73 1.86
C THR A 324 22.13 -7.28 2.81
N ARG A 325 23.31 -6.67 2.82
CA ARG A 325 24.37 -6.97 3.80
C ARG A 325 23.86 -6.83 5.23
N GLU A 326 23.08 -5.79 5.52
CA GLU A 326 22.44 -5.60 6.82
C GLU A 326 21.53 -6.78 7.20
N MET A 327 20.70 -7.28 6.27
CA MET A 327 19.82 -8.42 6.56
C MET A 327 20.63 -9.70 6.79
N VAL A 328 21.68 -9.93 5.99
CA VAL A 328 22.62 -11.04 6.17
C VAL A 328 23.28 -10.96 7.55
N GLU A 329 23.74 -9.77 7.98
CA GLU A 329 24.35 -9.54 9.29
C GLU A 329 23.35 -9.76 10.44
N ILE A 330 22.10 -9.30 10.29
CA ILE A 330 21.04 -9.50 11.29
C ILE A 330 20.72 -10.99 11.46
N GLU A 331 20.50 -11.69 10.36
CA GLU A 331 20.12 -13.11 10.41
C GLU A 331 21.29 -13.98 10.85
N SER A 332 22.51 -13.75 10.34
CA SER A 332 23.71 -14.48 10.76
C SER A 332 24.06 -14.18 12.23
N GLY A 333 24.08 -12.91 12.62
CA GLY A 333 24.41 -12.50 13.99
C GLY A 333 23.42 -13.03 15.03
N MET A 334 22.12 -13.07 14.70
CA MET A 334 21.11 -13.70 15.56
C MET A 334 21.37 -15.20 15.75
N ILE A 335 21.78 -15.91 14.70
CA ILE A 335 22.11 -17.34 14.76
C ILE A 335 23.37 -17.58 15.59
N GLU A 336 24.40 -16.75 15.42
CA GLU A 336 25.59 -16.81 16.27
C GLU A 336 25.27 -16.54 17.75
N SER A 337 24.41 -15.55 18.03
CA SER A 337 23.90 -15.30 19.39
C SER A 337 23.15 -16.51 19.94
N ALA A 338 22.27 -17.13 19.14
CA ALA A 338 21.57 -18.34 19.52
C ALA A 338 22.54 -19.49 19.84
N GLN A 339 23.57 -19.72 19.01
CA GLN A 339 24.61 -20.73 19.26
C GLN A 339 25.38 -20.43 20.57
N ARG A 340 25.80 -19.19 20.80
CA ARG A 340 26.49 -18.80 22.05
C ARG A 340 25.60 -19.00 23.27
N MET A 341 24.32 -18.65 23.19
CA MET A 341 23.34 -18.89 24.25
C MET A 341 23.08 -20.39 24.47
N HIS A 342 23.10 -21.19 23.41
CA HIS A 342 22.90 -22.64 23.48
C HIS A 342 24.08 -23.32 24.19
N HIS A 343 25.32 -22.92 23.89
CA HIS A 343 26.52 -23.41 24.58
C HIS A 343 26.72 -22.81 25.98
N ALA A 344 26.05 -21.70 26.31
CA ALA A 344 26.10 -21.12 27.63
C ALA A 344 25.20 -21.90 28.60
N HIS A 345 25.79 -22.47 29.64
CA HIS A 345 25.06 -23.17 30.69
C HIS A 345 24.87 -22.27 31.91
N GLY A 346 23.68 -22.32 32.52
CA GLY A 346 23.39 -21.58 33.76
C GLY A 346 21.92 -21.52 34.20
N HIS A 347 21.01 -22.11 33.43
CA HIS A 347 19.55 -22.02 33.68
C HIS A 347 18.88 -23.38 33.90
N GLY A 348 19.66 -24.37 34.35
CA GLY A 348 19.13 -25.71 34.57
C GLY A 348 18.31 -25.77 35.85
N VAL A 349 17.22 -26.52 35.81
CA VAL A 349 16.36 -26.78 36.97
C VAL A 349 16.70 -28.14 37.59
N ASP A 350 16.67 -28.25 38.92
CA ASP A 350 16.85 -29.55 39.58
C ASP A 350 15.74 -30.52 39.15
N ARG A 351 16.14 -31.75 38.82
CA ARG A 351 15.24 -32.79 38.33
C ARG A 351 14.04 -33.02 39.25
N ARG A 352 14.18 -32.83 40.56
CA ARG A 352 13.07 -32.98 41.52
C ARG A 352 12.00 -31.92 41.34
N HIS A 353 12.36 -30.69 40.94
CA HIS A 353 11.39 -29.64 40.63
C HIS A 353 10.65 -29.95 39.34
N VAL A 354 11.36 -30.45 38.32
CA VAL A 354 10.77 -30.89 37.04
C VAL A 354 9.79 -32.05 37.25
N GLU A 355 10.21 -33.12 37.95
CA GLU A 355 9.36 -34.29 38.21
C GLU A 355 8.10 -33.91 39.00
N ARG A 356 8.22 -33.05 40.01
CA ARG A 356 7.06 -32.57 40.79
C ARG A 356 6.09 -31.73 39.96
N ALA A 357 6.59 -30.87 39.08
CA ALA A 357 5.74 -30.06 38.21
C ALA A 357 4.98 -30.93 37.20
N ILE A 358 5.64 -31.95 36.64
CA ILE A 358 5.02 -32.95 35.76
C ILE A 358 3.92 -33.73 36.52
N GLU A 359 4.18 -34.21 37.73
CA GLU A 359 3.20 -34.91 38.56
C GLU A 359 2.00 -34.02 38.92
N ALA A 360 2.25 -32.76 39.27
CA ALA A 360 1.20 -31.79 39.58
C ALA A 360 0.31 -31.53 38.36
N GLN A 361 0.91 -31.41 37.18
CA GLN A 361 0.18 -31.20 35.93
C GLN A 361 -0.61 -32.43 35.50
N ASP A 362 -0.05 -33.64 35.64
CA ASP A 362 -0.78 -34.90 35.42
C ASP A 362 -2.01 -34.99 36.34
N ALA A 363 -1.87 -34.61 37.61
CA ALA A 363 -2.99 -34.57 38.56
C ALA A 363 -4.01 -33.48 38.20
N ALA A 364 -3.60 -32.35 37.65
CA ALA A 364 -4.49 -31.31 37.15
C ALA A 364 -5.32 -31.80 35.95
N ILE A 365 -4.69 -32.47 34.98
CA ILE A 365 -5.36 -33.05 33.80
C ILE A 365 -6.35 -34.14 34.21
N GLN A 366 -5.99 -35.01 35.15
CA GLN A 366 -6.91 -36.05 35.64
C GLN A 366 -8.14 -35.47 36.34
N ARG A 367 -7.98 -34.37 37.08
CA ARG A 367 -9.09 -33.68 37.75
C ARG A 367 -10.04 -33.01 36.75
N SER A 368 -9.50 -32.42 35.68
CA SER A 368 -10.32 -31.78 34.64
C SER A 368 -11.04 -32.78 33.73
N ALA A 369 -10.52 -34.01 33.60
CA ALA A 369 -11.13 -35.07 32.78
C ALA A 369 -12.38 -35.75 33.41
N GLY A 370 -12.87 -35.30 34.57
CA GLY A 370 -14.24 -35.60 35.03
C GLY A 370 -14.53 -37.04 35.47
N GLY A 371 -13.54 -37.85 35.86
CA GLY A 371 -13.75 -39.16 36.49
C GLY A 371 -14.34 -40.27 35.59
N THR A 372 -14.58 -40.00 34.31
CA THR A 372 -15.06 -40.97 33.30
C THR A 372 -13.92 -41.67 32.55
N SER A 373 -12.67 -41.27 32.79
CA SER A 373 -11.49 -41.87 32.18
C SER A 373 -11.09 -43.18 32.88
N THR A 374 -10.84 -44.21 32.08
CA THR A 374 -10.37 -45.51 32.57
C THR A 374 -8.96 -45.35 33.16
N PRO A 375 -8.63 -45.96 34.32
CA PRO A 375 -7.25 -45.93 34.83
C PRO A 375 -6.28 -46.48 33.77
N GLY A 376 -5.44 -45.61 33.20
CA GLY A 376 -4.51 -45.96 32.12
C GLY A 376 -4.75 -45.26 30.77
N ASP A 377 -5.76 -44.40 30.65
CA ASP A 377 -5.98 -43.60 29.43
C ASP A 377 -4.85 -42.57 29.22
N ALA A 378 -4.07 -42.73 28.13
CA ALA A 378 -2.94 -41.87 27.80
C ALA A 378 -3.31 -40.39 27.57
N SER A 379 -4.59 -40.10 27.32
CA SER A 379 -5.13 -38.74 27.20
C SER A 379 -5.27 -38.00 28.53
N SER A 380 -5.19 -38.71 29.67
CA SER A 380 -5.37 -38.17 31.03
C SER A 380 -4.08 -37.65 31.68
N ARG A 381 -2.96 -37.62 30.93
CA ARG A 381 -1.63 -37.20 31.41
C ARG A 381 -0.89 -36.45 30.32
N LEU A 382 0.20 -35.78 30.66
CA LEU A 382 1.13 -35.22 29.69
C LEU A 382 1.68 -36.33 28.77
N SER A 383 1.75 -36.06 27.46
CA SER A 383 2.37 -36.96 26.49
C SER A 383 3.87 -37.12 26.73
N ASP A 384 4.46 -38.17 26.16
CA ASP A 384 5.91 -38.37 26.22
C ASP A 384 6.66 -37.21 25.53
N GLU A 385 6.13 -36.72 24.40
CA GLU A 385 6.65 -35.53 23.71
C GLU A 385 6.58 -34.28 24.60
N GLN A 386 5.47 -34.07 25.30
CA GLN A 386 5.32 -32.94 26.25
C GLN A 386 6.30 -33.06 27.42
N ARG A 387 6.51 -34.25 27.98
CA ARG A 387 7.49 -34.48 29.05
C ARG A 387 8.91 -34.20 28.57
N ALA A 388 9.27 -34.71 27.41
CA ALA A 388 10.56 -34.45 26.78
C ALA A 388 10.75 -32.95 26.50
N ALA A 389 9.70 -32.25 26.06
CA ALA A 389 9.74 -30.80 25.87
C ALA A 389 9.94 -30.03 27.20
N ILE A 390 9.30 -30.45 28.30
CA ILE A 390 9.53 -29.85 29.63
C ILE A 390 10.99 -30.04 30.04
N GLU A 391 11.53 -31.27 29.92
CA GLU A 391 12.92 -31.55 30.24
C GLU A 391 13.89 -30.73 29.36
N HIS A 392 13.57 -30.58 28.07
CA HIS A 392 14.35 -29.77 27.14
C HIS A 392 14.36 -28.28 27.54
N VAL A 393 13.19 -27.67 27.76
CA VAL A 393 13.13 -26.23 28.09
C VAL A 393 13.65 -25.91 29.50
N THR A 394 13.57 -26.87 30.43
CA THR A 394 14.16 -26.75 31.78
C THR A 394 15.64 -27.13 31.85
N GLY A 395 16.24 -27.44 30.69
CA GLY A 395 17.66 -27.71 30.49
C GLY A 395 18.57 -26.52 30.84
N ARG A 396 19.89 -26.77 30.81
CA ARG A 396 20.92 -25.84 31.32
C ARG A 396 21.20 -24.65 30.40
N GLU A 397 20.87 -24.81 29.12
CA GLU A 397 21.11 -23.89 28.01
C GLU A 397 20.33 -22.59 28.21
N ARG A 398 20.88 -21.45 27.75
CA ARG A 398 20.19 -20.14 27.84
C ARG A 398 19.19 -19.89 26.71
N ILE A 399 19.14 -20.76 25.70
CA ILE A 399 18.10 -20.72 24.67
C ILE A 399 17.58 -22.13 24.46
N ALA A 400 16.25 -22.24 24.34
CA ALA A 400 15.56 -23.47 23.98
C ALA A 400 14.43 -23.15 23.01
N ALA A 401 14.07 -24.10 22.16
CA ALA A 401 12.98 -23.92 21.21
C ALA A 401 12.03 -25.11 21.21
N VAL A 402 10.74 -24.83 21.06
CA VAL A 402 9.68 -25.83 20.95
C VAL A 402 8.86 -25.55 19.71
N VAL A 403 8.85 -26.50 18.79
CA VAL A 403 7.96 -26.50 17.63
C VAL A 403 6.81 -27.43 17.97
N GLY A 404 5.57 -26.95 17.87
CA GLY A 404 4.43 -27.81 18.15
C GLY A 404 3.26 -27.50 17.24
N PHE A 405 2.62 -28.55 16.73
CA PHE A 405 1.46 -28.42 15.87
C PHE A 405 0.29 -27.73 16.58
N ALA A 406 -0.66 -27.23 15.80
CA ALA A 406 -1.85 -26.60 16.30
C ALA A 406 -2.67 -27.60 17.13
N GLY A 407 -2.73 -27.40 18.45
CA GLY A 407 -3.47 -28.30 19.36
C GLY A 407 -2.62 -29.40 20.01
N ALA A 408 -1.29 -29.35 19.91
CA ALA A 408 -0.39 -30.32 20.57
C ALA A 408 -0.15 -30.04 22.07
N GLY A 409 -0.82 -29.04 22.66
CA GLY A 409 -0.75 -28.75 24.10
C GLY A 409 0.49 -27.97 24.56
N LYS A 410 1.03 -27.08 23.72
CA LYS A 410 2.16 -26.18 24.04
C LYS A 410 1.96 -25.41 25.37
N SER A 411 0.78 -24.86 25.58
CA SER A 411 0.45 -24.15 26.83
C SER A 411 0.47 -25.03 28.07
N THR A 412 -0.04 -26.26 27.94
CA THR A 412 -0.06 -27.25 29.04
C THR A 412 1.35 -27.64 29.45
N MET A 413 2.25 -27.77 28.47
CA MET A 413 3.69 -27.98 28.67
C MET A 413 4.33 -26.77 29.38
N LEU A 414 4.04 -25.55 28.91
CA LEU A 414 4.56 -24.32 29.52
C LEU A 414 4.09 -24.09 30.96
N ALA A 415 2.87 -24.50 31.33
CA ALA A 415 2.40 -24.47 32.71
C ALA A 415 3.31 -25.28 33.65
N ALA A 416 3.64 -26.52 33.27
CA ALA A 416 4.54 -27.36 34.05
C ALA A 416 5.98 -26.80 34.07
N ALA A 417 6.46 -26.29 32.93
CA ALA A 417 7.77 -25.66 32.86
C ALA A 417 7.87 -24.41 33.76
N ARG A 418 6.83 -23.56 33.80
CA ARG A 418 6.72 -22.40 34.70
C ARG A 418 6.85 -22.81 36.15
N GLU A 419 6.09 -23.82 36.59
CA GLU A 419 6.16 -24.32 37.96
C GLU A 419 7.57 -24.82 38.32
N ALA A 420 8.23 -25.53 37.39
CA ALA A 420 9.58 -26.00 37.58
C ALA A 420 10.59 -24.84 37.71
N TRP A 421 10.52 -23.83 36.84
CA TRP A 421 11.39 -22.65 36.88
C TRP A 421 11.20 -21.80 38.14
N GLU A 422 9.94 -21.55 38.53
CA GLU A 422 9.63 -20.77 39.74
C GLU A 422 10.08 -21.50 41.01
N ALA A 423 9.99 -22.84 41.04
CA ALA A 423 10.44 -23.64 42.17
C ALA A 423 11.98 -23.65 42.33
N GLU A 424 12.73 -23.51 41.24
CA GLU A 424 14.18 -23.29 41.25
C GLU A 424 14.55 -21.86 41.69
N GLY A 425 13.64 -20.90 41.51
CA GLY A 425 13.80 -19.49 41.90
C GLY A 425 13.97 -18.52 40.73
N TYR A 426 13.71 -18.95 39.49
CA TYR A 426 13.68 -18.05 38.34
C TYR A 426 12.40 -17.21 38.28
N GLN A 427 12.50 -16.02 37.70
CA GLN A 427 11.35 -15.19 37.35
C GLN A 427 10.94 -15.50 35.91
N VAL A 428 9.69 -15.88 35.69
CA VAL A 428 9.20 -16.27 34.36
C VAL A 428 8.39 -15.13 33.75
N HIS A 429 8.73 -14.76 32.52
CA HIS A 429 8.12 -13.67 31.78
C HIS A 429 7.63 -14.17 30.42
N GLY A 430 6.39 -13.82 30.07
CA GLY A 430 5.80 -14.18 28.78
C GLY A 430 5.75 -13.01 27.81
N ALA A 431 5.89 -13.32 26.53
CA ALA A 431 5.71 -12.38 25.45
C ALA A 431 5.07 -13.04 24.23
N ALA A 432 4.29 -12.25 23.49
CA ALA A 432 3.76 -12.65 22.19
C ALA A 432 3.61 -11.43 21.27
N LEU A 433 3.42 -11.66 19.97
CA LEU A 433 3.25 -10.59 18.99
C LEU A 433 1.93 -9.82 19.21
N SER A 434 0.85 -10.52 19.51
CA SER A 434 -0.50 -9.95 19.68
C SER A 434 -0.95 -9.95 21.15
N GLY A 435 -1.86 -9.04 21.49
CA GLY A 435 -2.45 -8.98 22.84
C GLY A 435 -3.23 -10.25 23.20
N LYS A 436 -3.93 -10.83 22.24
CA LYS A 436 -4.69 -12.08 22.38
C LYS A 436 -3.78 -13.30 22.61
N ALA A 437 -2.66 -13.39 21.89
CA ALA A 437 -1.70 -14.47 22.10
C ALA A 437 -1.03 -14.36 23.49
N ALA A 438 -0.66 -13.13 23.91
CA ALA A 438 -0.08 -12.92 25.24
C ALA A 438 -1.08 -13.30 26.34
N GLU A 439 -2.34 -12.95 26.19
CA GLU A 439 -3.39 -13.38 27.11
C GLU A 439 -3.62 -14.89 27.11
N GLY A 440 -3.75 -15.49 25.93
CA GLY A 440 -3.93 -16.93 25.80
C GLY A 440 -2.78 -17.68 26.47
N LEU A 441 -1.55 -17.20 26.32
CA LEU A 441 -0.38 -17.71 27.05
C LEU A 441 -0.57 -17.57 28.58
N GLU A 442 -0.95 -16.41 29.08
CA GLU A 442 -1.15 -16.18 30.52
C GLU A 442 -2.29 -17.03 31.11
N GLU A 443 -3.45 -17.08 30.47
CA GLU A 443 -4.61 -17.86 30.92
C GLU A 443 -4.32 -19.36 30.95
N SER A 444 -3.61 -19.86 29.94
CA SER A 444 -3.40 -21.31 29.76
C SER A 444 -2.16 -21.86 30.47
N SER A 445 -1.12 -21.04 30.65
CA SER A 445 0.14 -21.45 31.30
C SER A 445 0.39 -20.81 32.67
N GLY A 446 -0.34 -19.74 33.02
CA GLY A 446 -0.10 -18.95 34.22
C GLY A 446 1.12 -18.01 34.13
N ILE A 447 1.78 -17.91 32.97
CA ILE A 447 2.94 -17.02 32.77
C ILE A 447 2.45 -15.59 32.54
N GLN A 448 2.87 -14.64 33.39
CA GLN A 448 2.56 -13.22 33.19
C GLN A 448 3.08 -12.71 31.85
N SER A 449 2.18 -12.24 30.99
CA SER A 449 2.50 -12.04 29.57
C SER A 449 2.10 -10.66 29.06
N ARG A 450 2.89 -10.11 28.14
CA ARG A 450 2.58 -8.84 27.45
C ARG A 450 3.10 -8.85 26.01
N THR A 451 2.70 -7.87 25.20
CA THR A 451 3.14 -7.82 23.81
C THR A 451 4.63 -7.48 23.68
N LEU A 452 5.30 -7.98 22.64
CA LEU A 452 6.70 -7.64 22.33
C LEU A 452 6.90 -6.12 22.21
N ALA A 453 5.96 -5.42 21.57
CA ALA A 453 6.00 -3.96 21.48
C ALA A 453 5.96 -3.26 22.86
N SER A 454 5.23 -3.84 23.83
CA SER A 454 5.20 -3.33 25.19
C SER A 454 6.53 -3.54 25.93
N TRP A 455 7.26 -4.61 25.63
CA TRP A 455 8.61 -4.85 26.17
C TRP A 455 9.61 -3.86 25.57
N GLU A 456 9.64 -3.71 24.25
CA GLU A 456 10.54 -2.78 23.55
C GLU A 456 10.35 -1.34 24.03
N TYR A 457 9.10 -0.88 24.20
CA TYR A 457 8.81 0.45 24.75
C TYR A 457 9.31 0.60 26.19
N GLY A 458 9.20 -0.45 27.00
CA GLY A 458 9.74 -0.48 28.36
C GLY A 458 11.26 -0.31 28.38
N TRP A 459 11.97 -1.08 27.55
CA TRP A 459 13.43 -1.04 27.46
C TRP A 459 13.96 0.30 26.96
N GLN A 460 13.28 0.96 26.01
CA GLN A 460 13.62 2.32 25.57
C GLN A 460 13.50 3.38 26.67
N ALA A 461 12.68 3.11 27.69
CA ALA A 461 12.50 3.98 28.85
C ALA A 461 13.26 3.48 30.09
N ASP A 462 14.19 2.52 29.94
CA ASP A 462 14.93 1.85 31.01
C ASP A 462 14.02 1.22 32.09
N ARG A 463 12.86 0.67 31.69
CA ARG A 463 11.90 0.01 32.58
C ARG A 463 11.70 -1.46 32.20
N GLY A 464 11.62 -2.33 33.21
CA GLY A 464 11.31 -3.75 33.00
C GLY A 464 12.36 -4.48 32.18
N THR A 465 13.64 -4.21 32.45
CA THR A 465 14.78 -4.90 31.83
C THR A 465 14.89 -6.34 32.31
N LEU A 466 15.38 -7.24 31.45
CA LEU A 466 15.67 -8.62 31.83
C LEU A 466 16.93 -8.72 32.71
N GLY A 467 16.94 -9.70 33.60
CA GLY A 467 18.06 -10.07 34.46
C GLY A 467 18.53 -11.50 34.27
N ARG A 468 19.65 -11.85 34.90
CA ARG A 468 20.24 -13.21 34.85
C ARG A 468 19.40 -14.29 35.54
N GLY A 469 18.41 -13.90 36.34
CA GLY A 469 17.48 -14.80 37.02
C GLY A 469 16.16 -14.98 36.28
N ASP A 470 16.08 -14.52 35.03
CA ASP A 470 14.83 -14.47 34.29
C ASP A 470 14.78 -15.52 33.17
N VAL A 471 13.60 -16.09 32.97
CA VAL A 471 13.25 -16.94 31.84
C VAL A 471 12.20 -16.21 31.00
N PHE A 472 12.56 -15.87 29.76
CA PHE A 472 11.75 -15.12 28.82
C PHE A 472 11.12 -16.06 27.78
N VAL A 473 9.84 -16.35 27.92
CA VAL A 473 9.07 -17.22 27.03
C VAL A 473 8.42 -16.37 25.94
N ILE A 474 8.71 -16.65 24.68
CA ILE A 474 8.07 -16.03 23.52
C ILE A 474 7.17 -17.06 22.85
N ASP A 475 5.86 -16.85 22.89
CA ASP A 475 4.87 -17.68 22.20
C ASP A 475 4.50 -17.11 20.82
N GLU A 476 4.02 -17.98 19.93
CA GLU A 476 3.76 -17.71 18.51
C GLU A 476 4.99 -17.09 17.80
N ALA A 477 6.19 -17.59 18.13
CA ALA A 477 7.46 -17.06 17.63
C ALA A 477 7.59 -17.13 16.09
N GLY A 478 6.84 -18.03 15.43
CA GLY A 478 6.77 -18.14 13.97
C GLY A 478 6.25 -16.88 13.26
N MET A 479 5.52 -16.01 13.97
CA MET A 479 5.00 -14.75 13.42
C MET A 479 5.96 -13.56 13.55
N ILE A 480 7.12 -13.74 14.17
CA ILE A 480 8.06 -12.65 14.47
C ILE A 480 9.07 -12.54 13.33
N GLY A 481 9.24 -11.34 12.74
CA GLY A 481 10.22 -11.10 11.68
C GLY A 481 11.66 -10.97 12.19
N SER A 482 12.65 -11.19 11.31
CA SER A 482 14.08 -11.31 11.65
C SER A 482 14.59 -10.15 12.50
N ARG A 483 14.28 -8.90 12.13
CA ARG A 483 14.74 -7.70 12.86
C ARG A 483 14.23 -7.65 14.30
N GLN A 484 12.98 -8.05 14.55
CA GLN A 484 12.41 -7.99 15.89
C GLN A 484 12.95 -9.14 16.73
N LEU A 485 12.96 -10.38 16.23
CA LEU A 485 13.45 -11.52 17.01
C LEU A 485 14.95 -11.36 17.35
N ALA A 486 15.77 -10.88 16.41
CA ALA A 486 17.18 -10.60 16.65
C ALA A 486 17.39 -9.64 17.83
N ARG A 487 16.60 -8.56 17.95
CA ARG A 487 16.70 -7.64 19.09
C ARG A 487 16.43 -8.33 20.43
N PHE A 488 15.42 -9.19 20.49
CA PHE A 488 15.09 -9.92 21.72
C PHE A 488 16.15 -10.96 22.10
N VAL A 489 16.68 -11.69 21.11
CA VAL A 489 17.77 -12.65 21.33
C VAL A 489 19.02 -11.93 21.82
N THR A 490 19.41 -10.81 21.18
CA THR A 490 20.58 -10.02 21.58
C THR A 490 20.41 -9.40 22.97
N GLU A 491 19.23 -8.87 23.31
CA GLU A 491 18.98 -8.32 24.65
C GLU A 491 19.03 -9.43 25.72
N ALA A 492 18.43 -10.59 25.46
CA ALA A 492 18.50 -11.73 26.38
C ALA A 492 19.95 -12.22 26.58
N GLU A 493 20.73 -12.32 25.48
CA GLU A 493 22.15 -12.66 25.53
C GLU A 493 22.93 -11.65 26.40
N ALA A 494 22.78 -10.35 26.13
CA ALA A 494 23.49 -9.27 26.81
C ALA A 494 23.18 -9.23 28.32
N ARG A 495 21.92 -9.48 28.70
CA ARG A 495 21.49 -9.55 30.10
C ARG A 495 21.80 -10.87 30.77
N GLY A 496 22.13 -11.90 29.98
CA GLY A 496 22.38 -13.26 30.45
C GLY A 496 21.12 -13.96 30.96
N ALA A 497 19.95 -13.58 30.45
CA ALA A 497 18.67 -14.25 30.72
C ALA A 497 18.53 -15.52 29.86
N LYS A 498 17.59 -16.39 30.20
CA LYS A 498 17.17 -17.50 29.32
C LYS A 498 16.04 -17.05 28.41
N ILE A 499 16.05 -17.47 27.15
CA ILE A 499 14.95 -17.28 26.20
C ILE A 499 14.39 -18.63 25.76
N VAL A 500 13.07 -18.79 25.76
CA VAL A 500 12.38 -20.00 25.30
C VAL A 500 11.44 -19.60 24.17
N LEU A 501 11.72 -20.08 22.97
CA LEU A 501 10.93 -19.78 21.78
C LEU A 501 9.92 -20.89 21.54
N VAL A 502 8.64 -20.56 21.51
CA VAL A 502 7.55 -21.50 21.32
C VAL A 502 6.72 -21.06 20.12
N GLY A 503 6.40 -21.99 19.23
CA GLY A 503 5.61 -21.64 18.06
C GLY A 503 5.38 -22.81 17.11
N ASP A 504 4.84 -22.47 15.95
CA ASP A 504 4.62 -23.37 14.83
C ASP A 504 5.02 -22.60 13.57
N HIS A 505 6.14 -22.97 12.95
CA HIS A 505 6.61 -22.27 11.75
C HIS A 505 5.76 -22.57 10.50
N GLU A 506 4.83 -23.52 10.59
CA GLU A 506 3.88 -23.84 9.53
C GLU A 506 2.56 -23.07 9.63
N GLN A 507 2.30 -22.38 10.74
CA GLN A 507 1.18 -21.44 10.84
C GLN A 507 1.49 -20.13 10.10
N LEU A 508 0.72 -19.07 10.40
CA LEU A 508 0.85 -17.78 9.72
C LEU A 508 2.27 -17.23 9.84
N GLN A 509 2.83 -16.85 8.70
CA GLN A 509 4.17 -16.30 8.60
C GLN A 509 4.23 -14.88 9.16
N ALA A 510 5.43 -14.47 9.56
CA ALA A 510 5.68 -13.11 10.00
C ALA A 510 5.27 -12.08 8.94
N ILE A 511 4.68 -10.96 9.35
CA ILE A 511 4.43 -9.83 8.44
C ILE A 511 5.78 -9.23 8.00
N GLY A 512 6.71 -9.07 8.93
CA GLY A 512 8.07 -8.57 8.65
C GLY A 512 8.93 -9.57 7.88
N ALA A 513 10.07 -9.11 7.38
CA ALA A 513 11.02 -9.92 6.62
C ALA A 513 11.53 -11.17 7.40
N GLY A 514 11.70 -12.26 6.66
CA GLY A 514 12.36 -13.50 7.11
C GLY A 514 11.48 -14.46 7.92
N ALA A 515 12.09 -15.58 8.30
CA ALA A 515 11.50 -16.65 9.12
C ALA A 515 12.50 -17.05 10.24
N PRO A 516 12.81 -16.14 11.19
CA PRO A 516 13.92 -16.31 12.12
C PRO A 516 13.70 -17.43 13.14
N PHE A 517 12.45 -17.69 13.54
CA PHE A 517 12.12 -18.80 14.44
C PHE A 517 12.52 -20.16 13.82
N ARG A 518 12.17 -20.37 12.54
CA ARG A 518 12.56 -21.56 11.77
C ARG A 518 14.09 -21.70 11.73
N ALA A 519 14.78 -20.60 11.42
CA ALA A 519 16.23 -20.60 11.35
C ALA A 519 16.88 -20.97 12.68
N ILE A 520 16.39 -20.45 13.80
CA ILE A 520 16.89 -20.80 15.14
C ILE A 520 16.61 -22.28 15.45
N THR A 521 15.41 -22.77 15.19
CA THR A 521 15.02 -24.17 15.50
C THR A 521 15.81 -25.21 14.70
N GLU A 522 16.20 -24.88 13.47
CA GLU A 522 17.06 -25.73 12.62
C GLU A 522 18.53 -25.67 13.08
N GLU A 523 18.95 -24.57 13.72
CA GLU A 523 20.32 -24.39 14.21
C GLU A 523 20.57 -25.06 15.57
N ILE A 524 19.79 -24.69 16.59
CA ILE A 524 20.05 -25.13 17.98
C ILE A 524 19.36 -26.46 18.32
N GLY A 525 18.59 -27.00 17.37
CA GLY A 525 17.62 -28.07 17.60
C GLY A 525 16.37 -27.56 18.33
N HIS A 526 15.38 -28.44 18.49
CA HIS A 526 14.15 -28.13 19.19
C HIS A 526 13.49 -29.39 19.74
N ALA A 527 12.60 -29.22 20.72
CA ALA A 527 11.63 -30.24 21.06
C ALA A 527 10.42 -30.13 20.13
N GLU A 528 9.98 -31.24 19.57
CA GLU A 528 8.83 -31.31 18.66
C GLU A 528 7.60 -31.87 19.41
N LEU A 529 6.46 -31.19 19.27
CA LEU A 529 5.15 -31.65 19.75
C LEU A 529 4.25 -31.92 18.54
N SER A 530 4.28 -33.16 18.07
CA SER A 530 3.56 -33.62 16.88
C SER A 530 2.20 -34.25 17.21
N GLU A 531 2.02 -34.74 18.44
CA GLU A 531 0.79 -35.39 18.90
C GLU A 531 -0.35 -34.38 19.10
N ILE A 532 -1.21 -34.24 18.09
CA ILE A 532 -2.37 -33.34 18.15
C ILE A 532 -3.48 -33.95 19.03
N ARG A 533 -3.80 -33.29 20.15
CA ARG A 533 -4.84 -33.73 21.10
C ARG A 533 -6.15 -32.95 21.01
N ARG A 534 -6.20 -31.94 20.12
CA ARG A 534 -7.37 -31.06 19.95
C ARG A 534 -8.55 -31.77 19.29
N GLN A 535 -8.33 -32.46 18.17
CA GLN A 535 -9.38 -33.15 17.44
C GLN A 535 -9.76 -34.45 18.15
N ARG A 536 -11.08 -34.66 18.32
CA ARG A 536 -11.63 -35.85 18.97
C ARG A 536 -11.70 -37.06 18.05
N VAL A 537 -11.71 -36.84 16.74
CA VAL A 537 -11.84 -37.88 15.72
C VAL A 537 -10.50 -38.13 15.03
N ASP A 538 -10.13 -39.41 14.87
CA ASP A 538 -8.79 -39.83 14.40
C ASP A 538 -8.47 -39.32 12.99
N TRP A 539 -9.39 -39.44 12.02
CA TRP A 539 -9.14 -38.97 10.66
C TRP A 539 -8.94 -37.44 10.59
N GLN A 540 -9.63 -36.67 11.45
CA GLN A 540 -9.45 -35.22 11.52
C GLN A 540 -8.09 -34.86 12.11
N ARG A 541 -7.59 -35.68 13.05
CA ARG A 541 -6.24 -35.56 13.60
C ARG A 541 -5.19 -35.83 12.53
N GLU A 542 -5.34 -36.92 11.78
CA GLU A 542 -4.46 -37.26 10.65
C GLU A 542 -4.46 -36.18 9.57
N ALA A 543 -5.63 -35.64 9.21
CA ALA A 543 -5.73 -34.53 8.28
C ALA A 543 -5.07 -33.25 8.83
N SER A 544 -5.18 -32.98 10.13
CA SER A 544 -4.49 -31.86 10.79
C SER A 544 -2.97 -32.01 10.75
N VAL A 545 -2.46 -33.23 10.92
CA VAL A 545 -1.03 -33.55 10.73
C VAL A 545 -0.64 -33.38 9.26
N ALA A 546 -1.48 -33.77 8.30
CA ALA A 546 -1.22 -33.56 6.88
C ALA A 546 -1.09 -32.06 6.55
N PHE A 547 -1.99 -31.22 7.07
CA PHE A 547 -1.86 -29.77 6.94
C PHE A 547 -0.58 -29.21 7.59
N ALA A 548 -0.21 -29.71 8.78
CA ALA A 548 0.99 -29.29 9.49
C ALA A 548 2.31 -29.75 8.83
N THR A 549 2.27 -30.79 7.97
CA THR A 549 3.46 -31.40 7.34
C THR A 549 3.55 -31.08 5.84
N HIS A 550 2.96 -29.96 5.40
CA HIS A 550 2.89 -29.51 4.00
C HIS A 550 2.16 -30.44 3.03
N ARG A 551 1.43 -31.44 3.52
CA ARG A 551 0.61 -32.35 2.73
C ARG A 551 -0.82 -31.81 2.67
N THR A 552 -0.96 -30.54 2.29
CA THR A 552 -2.25 -29.83 2.26
C THR A 552 -3.26 -30.50 1.35
N ALA A 553 -2.82 -31.03 0.21
CA ALA A 553 -3.64 -31.83 -0.70
C ALA A 553 -4.22 -33.07 0.00
N GLU A 554 -3.41 -33.84 0.72
CA GLU A 554 -3.88 -35.02 1.48
C GLU A 554 -4.89 -34.61 2.58
N GLY A 555 -4.63 -33.49 3.26
CA GLY A 555 -5.56 -32.92 4.24
C GLY A 555 -6.90 -32.52 3.62
N LEU A 556 -6.89 -31.82 2.48
CA LEU A 556 -8.10 -31.45 1.75
C LEU A 556 -8.84 -32.67 1.21
N ALA A 557 -8.12 -33.69 0.73
CA ALA A 557 -8.70 -34.93 0.24
C ALA A 557 -9.44 -35.67 1.35
N ALA A 558 -8.84 -35.78 2.55
CA ALA A 558 -9.50 -36.39 3.70
C ALA A 558 -10.83 -35.70 4.05
N TYR A 559 -10.85 -34.36 4.03
CA TYR A 559 -12.08 -33.58 4.23
C TYR A 559 -13.08 -33.79 3.09
N GLN A 560 -12.64 -33.88 1.84
CA GLN A 560 -13.52 -34.15 0.70
C GLN A 560 -14.18 -35.54 0.81
N GLU A 561 -13.40 -36.58 1.11
CA GLU A 561 -13.86 -37.96 1.25
C GLU A 561 -14.92 -38.12 2.34
N HIS A 562 -14.85 -37.30 3.38
CA HIS A 562 -15.80 -37.29 4.50
C HIS A 562 -17.00 -36.33 4.26
N GLY A 563 -17.10 -35.71 3.07
CA GLY A 563 -18.16 -34.76 2.73
C GLY A 563 -18.03 -33.39 3.40
N ASN A 564 -16.85 -33.08 3.92
CA ASN A 564 -16.55 -31.85 4.65
C ASN A 564 -16.03 -30.69 3.79
N ILE A 565 -16.18 -30.81 2.47
CA ILE A 565 -15.98 -29.72 1.50
C ILE A 565 -17.26 -29.57 0.68
N SER A 566 -17.86 -28.38 0.73
CA SER A 566 -19.06 -28.05 -0.03
C SER A 566 -18.75 -27.04 -1.13
N PHE A 567 -19.19 -27.35 -2.35
CA PHE A 567 -19.14 -26.42 -3.47
C PHE A 567 -20.52 -25.82 -3.70
N ALA A 568 -20.59 -24.50 -3.72
CA ALA A 568 -21.75 -23.74 -4.15
C ALA A 568 -21.47 -23.06 -5.50
N GLU A 569 -22.51 -22.66 -6.23
CA GLU A 569 -22.32 -22.03 -7.55
C GLU A 569 -21.62 -20.67 -7.41
N THR A 570 -22.10 -19.84 -6.48
CA THR A 570 -21.59 -18.49 -6.25
C THR A 570 -21.09 -18.30 -4.83
N GLY A 571 -20.34 -17.21 -4.61
CA GLY A 571 -19.93 -16.78 -3.27
C GLY A 571 -21.11 -16.48 -2.33
N GLU A 572 -22.23 -16.01 -2.87
CA GLU A 572 -23.45 -15.76 -2.07
C GLU A 572 -24.09 -17.07 -1.60
N ASP A 573 -24.19 -18.05 -2.49
CA ASP A 573 -24.73 -19.38 -2.16
C ASP A 573 -23.86 -20.09 -1.10
N ALA A 574 -22.52 -19.97 -1.22
CA ALA A 574 -21.59 -20.54 -0.26
C ALA A 574 -21.78 -19.92 1.14
N ARG A 575 -21.93 -18.59 1.23
CA ARG A 575 -22.23 -17.89 2.50
C ARG A 575 -23.60 -18.28 3.05
N GLY A 576 -24.61 -18.39 2.19
CA GLY A 576 -25.94 -18.86 2.59
C GLY A 576 -25.92 -20.29 3.16
N GLN A 577 -25.05 -21.16 2.64
CA GLN A 577 -24.85 -22.49 3.20
C GLN A 577 -24.16 -22.45 4.56
N ILE A 578 -23.12 -21.63 4.74
CA ILE A 578 -22.47 -21.40 6.04
C ILE A 578 -23.51 -21.01 7.09
N VAL A 579 -24.40 -20.07 6.77
CA VAL A 579 -25.45 -19.59 7.69
C VAL A 579 -26.38 -20.72 8.11
N ARG A 580 -26.87 -21.51 7.15
CA ARG A 580 -27.75 -22.65 7.43
C ARG A 580 -27.08 -23.67 8.35
N ASP A 581 -25.86 -24.07 8.02
CA ASP A 581 -25.14 -25.13 8.73
C ASP A 581 -24.64 -24.65 10.11
N TYR A 582 -24.32 -23.35 10.25
CA TYR A 582 -23.99 -22.73 11.52
C TYR A 582 -25.18 -22.73 12.48
N LEU A 583 -26.36 -22.37 11.99
CA LEU A 583 -27.57 -22.30 12.81
C LEU A 583 -28.11 -23.69 13.16
N ALA A 584 -28.09 -24.63 12.22
CA ALA A 584 -28.42 -26.03 12.51
C ALA A 584 -27.54 -26.59 13.64
N ASP A 585 -26.24 -26.30 13.62
CA ASP A 585 -25.34 -26.70 14.71
C ASP A 585 -25.63 -26.00 16.05
N ARG A 586 -26.00 -24.72 16.01
CA ARG A 586 -26.39 -23.98 17.20
C ARG A 586 -27.66 -24.57 17.82
N ASP A 587 -28.62 -24.99 17.01
CA ASP A 587 -29.86 -25.64 17.46
C ASP A 587 -29.58 -27.03 18.06
N GLU A 588 -28.68 -27.80 17.46
CA GLU A 588 -28.28 -29.13 17.94
C GLU A 588 -27.40 -29.08 19.20
N ARG A 589 -26.52 -28.09 19.32
CA ARG A 589 -25.52 -27.95 20.39
C ARG A 589 -25.46 -26.52 20.93
N PRO A 590 -26.45 -26.03 21.67
CA PRO A 590 -26.50 -24.63 22.12
C PRO A 590 -25.24 -24.21 22.90
N ASP A 591 -24.71 -25.09 23.76
CA ASP A 591 -23.51 -24.83 24.58
C ASP A 591 -22.17 -25.05 23.84
N GLY A 592 -22.22 -25.56 22.60
CA GLY A 592 -21.03 -25.79 21.78
C GLY A 592 -20.42 -24.49 21.29
N THR A 593 -19.09 -24.40 21.29
CA THR A 593 -18.37 -23.25 20.73
C THR A 593 -18.24 -23.37 19.22
N ARG A 594 -18.48 -22.27 18.50
CA ARG A 594 -18.49 -22.25 17.04
C ARG A 594 -18.00 -20.93 16.48
N VAL A 595 -17.40 -20.96 15.29
CA VAL A 595 -17.00 -19.74 14.58
C VAL A 595 -17.05 -19.94 13.07
N ALA A 596 -17.55 -18.93 12.36
CA ALA A 596 -17.36 -18.81 10.92
C ALA A 596 -16.08 -18.02 10.61
N MET A 597 -15.33 -18.46 9.60
CA MET A 597 -14.04 -17.89 9.23
C MET A 597 -13.98 -17.61 7.75
N ALA A 598 -13.48 -16.43 7.40
CA ALA A 598 -13.17 -16.08 6.01
C ALA A 598 -11.84 -15.32 5.96
N HIS A 599 -11.19 -15.31 4.79
CA HIS A 599 -9.97 -14.52 4.63
C HIS A 599 -10.29 -13.01 4.53
N ARG A 600 -11.35 -12.63 3.80
CA ARG A 600 -11.72 -11.23 3.54
C ARG A 600 -12.73 -10.72 4.57
N ARG A 601 -12.55 -9.50 5.11
CA ARG A 601 -13.55 -8.95 6.06
C ARG A 601 -14.90 -8.63 5.39
N ALA A 602 -14.95 -8.38 4.08
CA ALA A 602 -16.21 -8.25 3.34
C ALA A 602 -17.07 -9.52 3.50
N ASP A 603 -16.44 -10.69 3.33
CA ASP A 603 -17.09 -11.99 3.53
C ASP A 603 -17.47 -12.20 5.01
N VAL A 604 -16.60 -11.81 5.95
CA VAL A 604 -16.91 -11.87 7.41
C VAL A 604 -18.15 -11.05 7.75
N ARG A 605 -18.23 -9.80 7.26
CA ARG A 605 -19.37 -8.90 7.49
C ARG A 605 -20.65 -9.50 6.92
N ALA A 606 -20.61 -9.96 5.66
CA ALA A 606 -21.76 -10.59 5.02
C ALA A 606 -22.26 -11.84 5.77
N ILE A 607 -21.35 -12.68 6.29
CA ILE A 607 -21.74 -13.86 7.09
C ILE A 607 -22.36 -13.44 8.43
N ASN A 608 -21.76 -12.47 9.14
CA ASN A 608 -22.29 -11.95 10.40
C ASN A 608 -23.73 -11.40 10.23
N GLU A 609 -23.94 -10.56 9.22
CA GLU A 609 -25.25 -9.98 8.91
C GLU A 609 -26.28 -11.06 8.58
N ALA A 610 -25.91 -12.04 7.76
CA ALA A 610 -26.83 -13.11 7.36
C ALA A 610 -27.20 -14.06 8.51
N ILE A 611 -26.26 -14.43 9.39
CA ILE A 611 -26.55 -15.21 10.61
C ILE A 611 -27.53 -14.44 11.50
N ARG A 612 -27.26 -13.15 11.71
CA ARG A 612 -28.08 -12.30 12.57
C ARG A 612 -29.50 -12.13 12.02
N ALA A 613 -29.65 -11.89 10.71
CA ALA A 613 -30.94 -11.75 10.05
C ALA A 613 -31.82 -13.00 10.24
N GLU A 614 -31.24 -14.19 10.04
CA GLU A 614 -31.96 -15.45 10.21
C GLU A 614 -32.34 -15.71 11.69
N LEU A 615 -31.47 -15.36 12.67
CA LEU A 615 -31.83 -15.43 14.09
C LEU A 615 -33.00 -14.51 14.44
N GLN A 616 -33.10 -13.36 13.77
CA GLN A 616 -34.22 -12.43 13.93
C GLN A 616 -35.50 -12.93 13.25
N ASP A 617 -35.39 -13.58 12.08
CA ASP A 617 -36.53 -14.22 11.40
C ASP A 617 -37.12 -15.36 12.23
N ARG A 618 -36.27 -16.11 12.94
CA ARG A 618 -36.68 -17.16 13.91
C ARG A 618 -37.27 -16.62 15.21
N GLY A 619 -37.16 -15.31 15.46
CA GLY A 619 -37.59 -14.66 16.68
C GLY A 619 -36.68 -14.94 17.90
N GLU A 620 -35.50 -15.53 17.69
CA GLU A 620 -34.53 -15.81 18.76
C GLU A 620 -33.65 -14.60 19.10
N LEU A 621 -33.56 -13.64 18.18
CA LEU A 621 -32.90 -12.38 18.38
C LEU A 621 -33.90 -11.24 18.15
N ALA A 622 -33.95 -10.29 19.09
CA ALA A 622 -34.86 -9.16 18.94
C ALA A 622 -34.43 -8.25 17.78
N ARG A 623 -35.43 -7.72 17.07
CA ARG A 623 -35.26 -6.60 16.13
C ARG A 623 -35.39 -5.28 16.85
N VAL A 624 -34.66 -4.27 16.41
CA VAL A 624 -34.91 -2.90 16.84
C VAL A 624 -36.29 -2.51 16.30
N ARG A 625 -37.22 -2.14 17.19
CA ARG A 625 -38.55 -1.68 16.79
C ARG A 625 -38.42 -0.25 16.28
N GLU A 626 -38.73 -0.01 15.01
CA GLU A 626 -38.84 1.35 14.46
C GLU A 626 -40.05 2.07 15.06
N ALA A 627 -39.95 3.39 15.22
CA ALA A 627 -40.97 4.23 15.86
C ALA A 627 -42.31 4.36 15.08
N GLY A 628 -42.55 3.52 14.07
CA GLY A 628 -43.73 3.53 13.19
C GLY A 628 -44.66 2.31 13.29
N ASP A 629 -44.23 1.18 13.85
CA ASP A 629 -44.98 -0.10 13.79
C ASP A 629 -46.00 -0.31 14.92
N VAL A 630 -46.60 0.77 15.44
CA VAL A 630 -47.62 0.70 16.52
C VAL A 630 -49.05 0.58 15.97
N ALA A 631 -49.25 0.36 14.68
CA ALA A 631 -50.57 0.54 14.07
C ALA A 631 -51.42 -0.73 13.83
N GLN A 632 -50.94 -1.97 14.03
CA GLN A 632 -51.75 -3.15 13.66
C GLN A 632 -51.92 -4.31 14.65
N ASP A 633 -51.35 -4.27 15.86
CA ASP A 633 -51.56 -5.34 16.85
C ASP A 633 -52.16 -4.85 18.18
N VAL A 634 -53.18 -3.97 18.12
CA VAL A 634 -53.88 -3.50 19.34
C VAL A 634 -55.17 -4.28 19.64
N ASP A 635 -55.64 -5.19 18.78
CA ASP A 635 -56.99 -5.74 18.93
C ASP A 635 -57.14 -7.21 19.34
N GLN A 636 -56.07 -7.97 19.61
CA GLN A 636 -56.21 -9.33 20.18
C GLN A 636 -55.10 -9.70 21.18
N ALA A 637 -55.07 -9.05 22.34
CA ALA A 637 -54.41 -9.59 23.53
C ALA A 637 -55.04 -9.05 24.83
N GLN A 638 -56.35 -9.23 24.97
CA GLN A 638 -56.97 -9.31 26.29
C GLN A 638 -56.95 -10.77 26.72
N GLU A 639 -56.27 -11.02 27.85
CA GLU A 639 -56.17 -12.29 28.58
C GLU A 639 -55.23 -13.36 27.98
N GLY A 640 -53.99 -13.41 28.47
CA GLY A 640 -53.15 -14.61 28.36
C GLY A 640 -51.65 -14.33 28.38
N HIS A 641 -51.04 -14.51 29.56
CA HIS A 641 -49.60 -14.70 29.80
C HIS A 641 -48.63 -13.68 29.19
N GLU A 642 -48.02 -12.88 30.06
CA GLU A 642 -46.65 -12.39 29.86
C GLU A 642 -45.78 -13.58 29.43
N ARG A 643 -45.47 -13.69 28.14
CA ARG A 643 -44.33 -14.49 27.70
C ARG A 643 -43.09 -13.71 28.11
N GLU A 644 -42.58 -14.05 29.30
CA GLU A 644 -41.19 -13.81 29.66
C GLU A 644 -40.29 -14.26 28.49
N GLY A 645 -39.37 -13.42 28.02
CA GLY A 645 -38.14 -13.95 27.40
C GLY A 645 -37.49 -13.27 26.20
N PHE A 646 -38.06 -12.23 25.55
CA PHE A 646 -37.34 -11.61 24.41
C PHE A 646 -36.71 -10.28 24.83
N GLY A 647 -35.40 -10.31 25.05
CA GLY A 647 -34.60 -9.14 25.45
C GLY A 647 -34.74 -7.95 24.48
N ARG A 648 -34.37 -6.76 24.94
CA ARG A 648 -34.41 -5.54 24.13
C ARG A 648 -33.32 -5.59 23.05
N ALA A 649 -33.58 -5.04 21.87
CA ALA A 649 -32.54 -4.69 20.89
C ALA A 649 -32.32 -3.18 20.90
N LEU A 650 -31.06 -2.75 20.78
CA LEU A 650 -30.66 -1.34 20.76
C LEU A 650 -29.58 -1.12 19.70
N THR A 651 -29.66 0.01 19.04
CA THR A 651 -28.68 0.47 18.06
C THR A 651 -27.61 1.29 18.77
N PHE A 652 -26.33 0.95 18.59
CA PHE A 652 -25.20 1.63 19.23
C PHE A 652 -24.12 2.00 18.23
N GLN A 653 -23.51 3.16 18.42
CA GLN A 653 -22.41 3.65 17.58
C GLN A 653 -21.13 2.84 17.87
N THR A 654 -20.66 2.07 16.90
CA THR A 654 -19.33 1.42 16.92
C THR A 654 -18.36 2.17 16.00
N ASN A 655 -17.08 1.81 15.96
CA ASN A 655 -16.05 2.33 15.06
C ASN A 655 -16.35 1.99 13.60
N ASP A 656 -16.93 0.82 13.31
CA ASP A 656 -17.37 0.46 11.96
C ASP A 656 -18.85 0.81 11.72
N GLY A 657 -19.53 1.25 12.78
CA GLY A 657 -20.63 2.21 12.83
C GLY A 657 -21.82 1.82 13.68
N LYS A 658 -23.00 2.45 13.57
CA LYS A 658 -24.14 1.80 14.23
C LYS A 658 -24.42 0.40 13.76
N ARG A 659 -24.24 -0.45 14.75
CA ARG A 659 -24.63 -1.83 14.78
C ARG A 659 -25.79 -1.95 15.74
N ASP A 660 -26.74 -2.80 15.36
CA ASP A 660 -27.76 -3.25 16.28
C ASP A 660 -27.20 -4.38 17.12
N PHE A 661 -27.40 -4.27 18.43
CA PHE A 661 -27.08 -5.32 19.38
C PHE A 661 -28.34 -5.69 20.18
N ALA A 662 -28.55 -6.97 20.36
CA ALA A 662 -29.64 -7.53 21.15
C ALA A 662 -29.11 -8.54 22.15
N THR A 663 -29.89 -8.83 23.19
CA THR A 663 -29.62 -9.98 24.08
C THR A 663 -29.40 -11.24 23.24
N GLY A 664 -28.31 -11.95 23.51
CA GLY A 664 -27.88 -13.13 22.78
C GLY A 664 -26.93 -12.85 21.61
N ASP A 665 -26.69 -11.59 21.23
CA ASP A 665 -25.76 -11.28 20.14
C ASP A 665 -24.33 -11.72 20.47
N ARG A 666 -23.66 -12.30 19.48
CA ARG A 666 -22.23 -12.58 19.55
C ARG A 666 -21.45 -11.35 19.11
N ILE A 667 -20.45 -10.94 19.89
CA ILE A 667 -19.66 -9.72 19.64
C ILE A 667 -18.15 -9.99 19.68
N VAL A 668 -17.38 -9.15 19.00
CA VAL A 668 -15.91 -9.15 18.98
C VAL A 668 -15.36 -7.77 19.34
N PHE A 669 -14.35 -7.71 20.20
CA PHE A 669 -13.61 -6.49 20.53
C PHE A 669 -12.50 -6.24 19.49
N LEU A 670 -12.34 -5.00 19.04
CA LEU A 670 -11.43 -4.62 17.95
C LEU A 670 -10.22 -3.79 18.41
N GLU A 671 -10.24 -3.26 19.63
CA GLU A 671 -9.13 -2.51 20.24
C GLU A 671 -8.87 -2.95 21.68
N ASN A 672 -7.66 -2.69 22.18
CA ASN A 672 -7.32 -2.99 23.57
C ASN A 672 -7.86 -1.87 24.49
N SER A 673 -8.54 -2.23 25.58
CA SER A 673 -8.91 -1.31 26.66
C SER A 673 -8.51 -1.92 28.00
N ARG A 674 -7.64 -1.20 28.73
CA ARG A 674 -7.20 -1.61 30.07
C ARG A 674 -8.31 -1.45 31.10
N ASP A 675 -9.13 -0.40 30.97
CA ASP A 675 -10.17 -0.08 31.94
C ASP A 675 -11.32 -1.08 31.88
N LEU A 676 -11.64 -1.59 30.69
CA LEU A 676 -12.64 -2.63 30.49
C LEU A 676 -12.07 -4.04 30.64
N GLY A 677 -10.75 -4.18 30.72
CA GLY A 677 -10.09 -5.49 30.73
C GLY A 677 -10.32 -6.30 29.44
N VAL A 678 -10.46 -5.64 28.29
CA VAL A 678 -10.72 -6.28 26.99
C VAL A 678 -9.58 -6.03 26.00
N LYS A 679 -9.34 -7.00 25.12
CA LYS A 679 -8.27 -6.97 24.11
C LYS A 679 -8.84 -7.21 22.71
N ASN A 680 -8.14 -6.70 21.69
CA ASN A 680 -8.50 -6.92 20.28
C ASN A 680 -8.53 -8.42 19.95
N GLY A 681 -9.68 -8.88 19.45
CA GLY A 681 -9.95 -10.25 19.05
C GLY A 681 -10.63 -11.12 20.12
N MET A 682 -10.96 -10.57 21.29
CA MET A 682 -11.81 -11.24 22.29
C MET A 682 -13.26 -11.33 21.81
N LEU A 683 -13.93 -12.44 22.15
CA LEU A 683 -15.35 -12.65 21.88
C LEU A 683 -16.17 -12.60 23.18
N ALA A 684 -17.40 -12.12 23.08
CA ALA A 684 -18.38 -12.13 24.16
C ALA A 684 -19.79 -12.39 23.61
N THR A 685 -20.68 -12.78 24.52
CA THR A 685 -22.12 -12.89 24.26
C THR A 685 -22.83 -11.80 25.04
N VAL A 686 -23.72 -11.07 24.37
CA VAL A 686 -24.47 -9.97 24.99
C VAL A 686 -25.54 -10.55 25.92
N ASP A 687 -25.45 -10.23 27.21
CA ASP A 687 -26.45 -10.65 28.20
C ASP A 687 -27.69 -9.78 28.06
N HIS A 688 -27.47 -8.46 28.08
CA HIS A 688 -28.51 -7.49 27.84
C HIS A 688 -27.94 -6.15 27.39
N VAL A 689 -28.78 -5.40 26.69
CA VAL A 689 -28.46 -4.07 26.20
C VAL A 689 -29.28 -3.02 26.96
N GLU A 690 -28.62 -1.93 27.30
CA GLU A 690 -29.26 -0.79 27.94
C GLU A 690 -28.90 0.51 27.21
N PRO A 691 -29.68 1.60 27.36
CA PRO A 691 -29.32 2.87 26.75
C PRO A 691 -27.88 3.29 27.14
N GLY A 692 -27.00 3.40 26.14
CA GLY A 692 -25.61 3.83 26.31
C GLY A 692 -24.61 2.76 26.80
N ARG A 693 -25.04 1.52 27.09
CA ARG A 693 -24.13 0.45 27.49
C ARG A 693 -24.56 -0.94 27.01
N ILE A 694 -23.57 -1.78 26.72
CA ILE A 694 -23.76 -3.22 26.45
C ILE A 694 -23.18 -3.99 27.63
N VAL A 695 -23.98 -4.86 28.24
CA VAL A 695 -23.48 -5.83 29.22
C VAL A 695 -23.33 -7.16 28.52
N ALA A 696 -22.11 -7.69 28.52
CA ALA A 696 -21.79 -8.93 27.85
C ALA A 696 -20.91 -9.80 28.73
N THR A 697 -21.04 -11.12 28.56
CA THR A 697 -20.17 -12.10 29.20
C THR A 697 -19.12 -12.54 28.19
N LEU A 698 -17.85 -12.30 28.52
CA LEU A 698 -16.70 -12.78 27.74
C LEU A 698 -16.69 -14.32 27.79
N ASP A 699 -16.10 -14.96 26.78
CA ASP A 699 -15.98 -16.44 26.74
C ASP A 699 -15.29 -17.05 27.96
N ARG A 700 -14.42 -16.27 28.60
CA ARG A 700 -13.74 -16.63 29.84
C ARG A 700 -14.62 -16.55 31.10
N GLY A 701 -15.89 -16.15 30.95
CA GLY A 701 -16.89 -16.06 32.02
C GLY A 701 -16.98 -14.70 32.72
N ASP A 702 -16.09 -13.76 32.39
CA ASP A 702 -16.10 -12.42 32.99
C ASP A 702 -17.19 -11.55 32.36
N SER A 703 -18.03 -10.95 33.21
CA SER A 703 -18.97 -9.92 32.76
C SER A 703 -18.25 -8.60 32.54
N VAL A 704 -18.44 -8.02 31.36
CA VAL A 704 -17.96 -6.69 30.98
C VAL A 704 -19.15 -5.79 30.71
N SER A 705 -19.13 -4.60 31.31
CA SER A 705 -20.05 -3.51 31.00
C SER A 705 -19.34 -2.53 30.09
N VAL A 706 -19.69 -2.53 28.82
CA VAL A 706 -19.09 -1.68 27.78
C VAL A 706 -19.88 -0.36 27.69
N PRO A 707 -19.33 0.77 28.19
CA PRO A 707 -19.94 2.07 27.99
C PRO A 707 -19.73 2.50 26.53
N MET A 708 -20.80 2.48 25.75
CA MET A 708 -20.76 2.74 24.29
C MET A 708 -20.46 4.21 23.95
N GLY A 709 -20.41 5.08 24.96
CA GLY A 709 -19.90 6.45 24.82
C GLY A 709 -18.38 6.54 24.75
N ASP A 710 -17.66 5.62 25.42
CA ASP A 710 -16.21 5.69 25.59
C ASP A 710 -15.47 4.60 24.80
N TYR A 711 -16.14 3.47 24.52
CA TYR A 711 -15.57 2.35 23.78
C TYR A 711 -16.48 1.92 22.64
N GLN A 712 -16.04 2.15 21.41
CA GLN A 712 -16.79 1.91 20.18
C GLN A 712 -16.15 0.82 19.30
N ALA A 713 -14.99 0.30 19.68
CA ALA A 713 -14.25 -0.71 18.92
C ALA A 713 -14.83 -2.13 19.11
N ILE A 714 -16.08 -2.34 18.71
CA ILE A 714 -16.82 -3.59 18.86
C ILE A 714 -17.63 -3.89 17.58
N ASP A 715 -17.75 -5.15 17.19
CA ASP A 715 -18.58 -5.57 16.04
C ASP A 715 -19.21 -6.95 16.33
N HIS A 716 -20.02 -7.49 15.41
CA HIS A 716 -20.57 -8.85 15.53
C HIS A 716 -19.47 -9.92 15.41
N GLY A 717 -19.60 -10.96 16.22
CA GLY A 717 -18.58 -11.99 16.43
C GLY A 717 -18.96 -13.41 16.01
N TYR A 718 -20.02 -13.59 15.21
CA TYR A 718 -20.41 -14.92 14.68
C TYR A 718 -19.37 -15.44 13.67
N ALA A 719 -18.86 -14.53 12.84
CA ALA A 719 -17.79 -14.72 11.89
C ALA A 719 -16.60 -13.79 12.19
N THR A 720 -15.39 -14.25 11.88
CA THR A 720 -14.15 -13.49 12.09
C THR A 720 -13.12 -13.83 11.00
N THR A 721 -12.07 -13.01 10.84
CA THR A 721 -11.02 -13.32 9.86
C THR A 721 -10.16 -14.50 10.32
N ILE A 722 -9.61 -15.28 9.37
CA ILE A 722 -8.70 -16.41 9.67
C ILE A 722 -7.54 -15.94 10.59
N HIS A 723 -6.95 -14.78 10.30
CA HIS A 723 -5.87 -14.17 11.10
C HIS A 723 -6.26 -13.91 12.56
N LYS A 724 -7.50 -13.47 12.84
CA LYS A 724 -7.97 -13.19 14.21
C LYS A 724 -8.26 -14.46 15.02
N ASN A 725 -8.32 -15.62 14.36
CA ASN A 725 -8.52 -16.93 14.99
C ASN A 725 -7.22 -17.69 15.24
N GLN A 726 -6.06 -17.13 14.92
CA GLN A 726 -4.80 -17.76 15.34
C GLN A 726 -4.77 -17.89 16.86
N GLY A 727 -4.36 -19.06 17.35
CA GLY A 727 -4.44 -19.45 18.75
C GLY A 727 -5.83 -19.85 19.28
N ALA A 728 -6.92 -19.54 18.58
CA ALA A 728 -8.27 -19.91 19.01
C ALA A 728 -8.56 -21.41 18.84
N THR A 729 -9.44 -21.96 19.69
CA THR A 729 -9.98 -23.32 19.58
C THR A 729 -11.49 -23.27 19.77
N VAL A 730 -12.23 -23.92 18.88
CA VAL A 730 -13.70 -24.02 18.90
C VAL A 730 -14.12 -25.48 18.71
N ASP A 731 -15.36 -25.83 19.02
CA ASP A 731 -15.87 -27.18 18.75
C ASP A 731 -16.17 -27.34 17.24
N ARG A 732 -16.80 -26.34 16.62
CA ARG A 732 -17.14 -26.32 15.18
C ARG A 732 -16.57 -25.12 14.43
N ALA A 733 -16.01 -25.36 13.25
CA ALA A 733 -15.48 -24.32 12.36
C ALA A 733 -16.16 -24.35 10.98
N TYR A 734 -16.54 -23.16 10.49
CA TYR A 734 -17.14 -22.98 9.16
C TYR A 734 -16.24 -22.07 8.33
N VAL A 735 -15.59 -22.59 7.30
CA VAL A 735 -14.51 -21.87 6.59
C VAL A 735 -14.95 -21.53 5.18
N LEU A 736 -14.97 -20.25 4.82
CA LEU A 736 -15.11 -19.83 3.42
C LEU A 736 -13.74 -19.83 2.73
N ALA A 737 -13.58 -20.70 1.73
CA ALA A 737 -12.41 -20.78 0.88
C ALA A 737 -12.31 -19.54 -0.01
N SER A 738 -11.08 -19.09 -0.27
CA SER A 738 -10.81 -18.05 -1.27
C SER A 738 -9.55 -18.36 -2.07
N GLY A 739 -9.50 -17.92 -3.33
CA GLY A 739 -8.30 -18.01 -4.19
C GLY A 739 -7.10 -17.21 -3.66
N THR A 740 -7.30 -16.39 -2.64
CA THR A 740 -6.25 -15.65 -1.94
C THR A 740 -5.60 -16.44 -0.80
N MET A 741 -6.17 -17.57 -0.40
CA MET A 741 -5.61 -18.44 0.63
C MET A 741 -4.39 -19.21 0.09
N ASP A 742 -3.41 -19.41 0.96
CA ASP A 742 -2.25 -20.28 0.76
C ASP A 742 -2.29 -21.45 1.77
N ARG A 743 -1.25 -22.27 1.79
CA ARG A 743 -1.19 -23.42 2.70
C ARG A 743 -1.20 -23.04 4.18
N HIS A 744 -0.61 -21.90 4.54
CA HIS A 744 -0.53 -21.45 5.94
C HIS A 744 -1.90 -20.99 6.42
N LEU A 745 -2.62 -20.21 5.60
CA LEU A 745 -4.01 -19.81 5.85
C LEU A 745 -4.94 -21.02 5.92
N THR A 746 -4.74 -21.99 5.03
CA THR A 746 -5.53 -23.23 4.99
C THR A 746 -5.30 -24.06 6.25
N TYR A 747 -4.05 -24.30 6.64
CA TYR A 747 -3.71 -25.01 7.87
C TYR A 747 -4.31 -24.31 9.09
N VAL A 748 -4.17 -22.99 9.20
CA VAL A 748 -4.75 -22.23 10.31
C VAL A 748 -6.27 -22.36 10.34
N ALA A 749 -6.96 -22.15 9.21
CA ALA A 749 -8.41 -22.20 9.17
C ALA A 749 -8.97 -23.60 9.48
N MET A 750 -8.36 -24.64 8.91
CA MET A 750 -8.87 -26.01 9.01
C MET A 750 -8.56 -26.69 10.36
N THR A 751 -7.68 -26.13 11.20
CA THR A 751 -7.26 -26.78 12.45
C THR A 751 -7.81 -26.17 13.73
N ARG A 752 -8.75 -25.20 13.66
CA ARG A 752 -9.32 -24.56 14.87
C ARG A 752 -10.38 -25.39 15.60
N HIS A 753 -10.95 -26.41 14.96
CA HIS A 753 -12.05 -27.21 15.48
C HIS A 753 -11.59 -28.34 16.42
N ARG A 754 -12.48 -28.79 17.32
CA ARG A 754 -12.35 -30.03 18.10
C ARG A 754 -13.22 -31.18 17.56
N ASP A 755 -14.43 -30.86 17.10
CA ASP A 755 -15.44 -31.83 16.66
C ASP A 755 -15.57 -31.88 15.14
N GLY A 756 -15.48 -30.75 14.44
CA GLY A 756 -15.44 -30.76 12.98
C GLY A 756 -15.28 -29.38 12.34
N ALA A 757 -14.67 -29.38 11.16
CA ALA A 757 -14.59 -28.22 10.28
C ALA A 757 -15.29 -28.52 8.94
N GLN A 758 -15.92 -27.51 8.35
CA GLN A 758 -16.47 -27.57 7.00
C GLN A 758 -15.86 -26.46 6.15
N LEU A 759 -15.37 -26.81 4.97
CA LEU A 759 -14.87 -25.85 3.98
C LEU A 759 -15.95 -25.58 2.92
N TYR A 760 -16.24 -24.33 2.64
CA TYR A 760 -17.22 -23.89 1.65
C TYR A 760 -16.49 -23.14 0.55
N ALA A 761 -16.72 -23.52 -0.70
CA ALA A 761 -16.06 -22.93 -1.85
C ALA A 761 -17.08 -22.55 -2.91
N ALA A 762 -16.86 -21.39 -3.52
CA ALA A 762 -17.66 -20.93 -4.65
C ALA A 762 -17.01 -21.39 -5.96
N GLN A 763 -17.77 -22.05 -6.84
CA GLN A 763 -17.24 -22.54 -8.11
C GLN A 763 -16.73 -21.38 -8.97
N ASP A 764 -17.44 -20.26 -9.03
CA ASP A 764 -17.05 -19.06 -9.79
C ASP A 764 -15.69 -18.47 -9.36
N GLU A 765 -15.30 -18.63 -8.08
CA GLU A 765 -14.00 -18.19 -7.57
C GLU A 765 -12.84 -19.09 -8.02
N PHE A 766 -13.08 -20.40 -8.16
CA PHE A 766 -12.07 -21.39 -8.51
C PHE A 766 -12.17 -21.92 -9.95
N SER A 767 -13.11 -21.40 -10.74
CA SER A 767 -13.25 -21.75 -12.17
C SER A 767 -12.23 -21.00 -13.04
N ASP A 768 -11.52 -21.74 -13.90
CA ASP A 768 -10.66 -21.17 -14.94
C ASP A 768 -11.48 -20.79 -16.19
N ARG A 769 -10.92 -20.03 -17.13
CA ARG A 769 -11.50 -19.79 -18.48
C ARG A 769 -11.81 -21.09 -19.25
N GLN A 770 -11.26 -22.22 -18.79
CA GLN A 770 -11.45 -23.54 -19.36
C GLN A 770 -12.58 -24.34 -18.69
N ALA A 771 -13.33 -23.74 -17.75
CA ALA A 771 -14.52 -24.31 -17.13
C ALA A 771 -15.72 -23.35 -17.28
N GLY A 772 -16.91 -23.89 -17.49
CA GLY A 772 -18.12 -23.09 -17.63
C GLY A 772 -19.30 -23.88 -18.20
N ARG A 773 -20.41 -23.19 -18.44
CA ARG A 773 -21.58 -23.80 -19.08
C ARG A 773 -21.31 -23.99 -20.56
N LEU A 774 -21.48 -25.20 -21.06
CA LEU A 774 -21.33 -25.51 -22.48
C LEU A 774 -22.43 -24.82 -23.28
N VAL A 775 -22.06 -23.85 -24.12
CA VAL A 775 -23.02 -23.10 -24.94
C VAL A 775 -23.02 -23.61 -26.37
N GLU A 776 -21.84 -23.94 -26.90
CA GLU A 776 -21.69 -24.36 -28.28
C GLU A 776 -20.44 -25.25 -28.42
N HIS A 777 -20.47 -26.23 -29.31
CA HIS A 777 -19.28 -26.96 -29.72
C HIS A 777 -19.50 -27.58 -31.10
N GLY A 778 -18.44 -27.82 -31.85
CA GLY A 778 -18.54 -28.43 -33.17
C GLY A 778 -17.29 -28.22 -34.02
N ALA A 779 -17.34 -28.64 -35.28
CA ALA A 779 -16.30 -28.35 -36.26
C ALA A 779 -16.66 -27.12 -37.09
N ALA A 780 -15.74 -26.16 -37.19
CA ALA A 780 -15.88 -24.96 -38.01
C ALA A 780 -14.50 -24.48 -38.50
N PRO A 781 -14.41 -23.60 -39.50
CA PRO A 781 -13.14 -22.95 -39.87
C PRO A 781 -12.53 -22.27 -38.64
N TYR A 782 -11.24 -22.48 -38.39
CA TYR A 782 -10.56 -21.95 -37.20
C TYR A 782 -10.84 -20.44 -36.99
N GLU A 783 -11.24 -20.05 -35.78
CA GLU A 783 -11.68 -18.69 -35.40
C GLU A 783 -12.89 -18.16 -36.20
N HIS A 784 -13.68 -19.05 -36.80
CA HIS A 784 -14.76 -18.73 -37.74
C HIS A 784 -14.32 -17.88 -38.94
N GLN A 785 -13.03 -17.95 -39.31
CA GLN A 785 -12.49 -17.18 -40.43
C GLN A 785 -12.64 -17.93 -41.76
N PRO A 786 -13.30 -17.34 -42.77
CA PRO A 786 -13.44 -17.96 -44.09
C PRO A 786 -12.08 -18.24 -44.72
N GLY A 787 -11.83 -19.51 -45.11
CA GLY A 787 -10.59 -19.94 -45.78
C GLY A 787 -9.53 -20.57 -44.87
N LYS A 788 -9.73 -20.61 -43.55
CA LYS A 788 -8.92 -21.44 -42.63
C LYS A 788 -9.40 -22.91 -42.62
N SER A 789 -8.53 -23.81 -42.19
CA SER A 789 -8.86 -25.24 -42.03
C SER A 789 -9.89 -25.44 -40.90
N ASP A 790 -10.75 -26.44 -41.04
CA ASP A 790 -11.70 -26.82 -40.01
C ASP A 790 -10.97 -27.33 -38.76
N SER A 791 -11.42 -26.87 -37.59
CA SER A 791 -10.96 -27.32 -36.29
C SER A 791 -12.15 -27.44 -35.35
N TYR A 792 -12.07 -28.37 -34.39
CA TYR A 792 -13.12 -28.52 -33.40
C TYR A 792 -13.00 -27.41 -32.35
N PHE A 793 -14.14 -26.84 -31.94
CA PHE A 793 -14.20 -25.82 -30.92
C PHE A 793 -15.19 -26.19 -29.82
N VAL A 794 -14.95 -25.62 -28.65
CA VAL A 794 -15.86 -25.66 -27.50
C VAL A 794 -15.98 -24.24 -26.96
N THR A 795 -17.20 -23.74 -26.87
CA THR A 795 -17.54 -22.44 -26.29
C THR A 795 -18.17 -22.65 -24.92
N LEU A 796 -17.50 -22.15 -23.90
CA LEU A 796 -17.95 -22.14 -22.52
C LEU A 796 -18.39 -20.73 -22.13
N GLU A 797 -19.51 -20.61 -21.42
CA GLU A 797 -19.96 -19.36 -20.82
C GLU A 797 -19.73 -19.42 -19.30
N ASN A 798 -19.05 -18.41 -18.77
CA ASN A 798 -18.86 -18.27 -17.33
C ASN A 798 -20.08 -17.59 -16.69
N ASP A 799 -20.12 -17.59 -15.36
CA ASP A 799 -21.26 -17.05 -14.60
C ASP A 799 -21.42 -15.52 -14.72
N LYS A 800 -20.44 -14.83 -15.30
CA LYS A 800 -20.50 -13.40 -15.67
C LYS A 800 -21.08 -13.18 -17.08
N GLY A 801 -21.57 -14.23 -17.74
CA GLY A 801 -22.08 -14.21 -19.11
C GLY A 801 -21.00 -14.03 -20.19
N GLN A 802 -19.71 -14.16 -19.82
CA GLN A 802 -18.60 -14.06 -20.78
C GLN A 802 -18.39 -15.41 -21.44
N ARG A 803 -18.32 -15.40 -22.77
CA ARG A 803 -18.06 -16.60 -23.58
C ARG A 803 -16.60 -16.72 -23.93
N HIS A 804 -16.05 -17.91 -23.77
CA HIS A 804 -14.70 -18.26 -24.18
C HIS A 804 -14.73 -19.48 -25.10
N THR A 805 -14.15 -19.35 -26.29
CA THR A 805 -14.08 -20.43 -27.28
C THR A 805 -12.66 -20.98 -27.34
N ILE A 806 -12.53 -22.27 -27.07
CA ILE A 806 -11.29 -23.02 -27.12
C ILE A 806 -11.30 -23.86 -28.40
N TRP A 807 -10.22 -23.80 -29.16
CA TRP A 807 -10.04 -24.52 -30.42
C TRP A 807 -8.99 -25.62 -30.25
N GLY A 808 -9.22 -26.79 -30.81
CA GLY A 808 -8.28 -27.90 -30.71
C GLY A 808 -8.76 -29.14 -31.43
N VAL A 809 -7.87 -29.72 -32.23
CA VAL A 809 -8.13 -30.97 -32.98
C VAL A 809 -8.46 -32.17 -32.10
N ASP A 810 -8.09 -32.11 -30.82
CA ASP A 810 -8.29 -33.18 -29.86
C ASP A 810 -9.54 -32.99 -28.97
N LEU A 811 -10.17 -31.82 -29.04
CA LEU A 811 -11.39 -31.52 -28.28
C LEU A 811 -12.55 -32.44 -28.69
N GLU A 812 -12.66 -32.79 -29.98
CA GLU A 812 -13.71 -33.71 -30.44
C GLU A 812 -13.61 -35.07 -29.76
N ARG A 813 -12.39 -35.60 -29.63
CA ARG A 813 -12.13 -36.86 -28.92
C ARG A 813 -12.42 -36.70 -27.44
N ALA A 814 -12.00 -35.59 -26.82
CA ALA A 814 -12.24 -35.32 -25.41
C ALA A 814 -13.74 -35.25 -25.07
N MET A 815 -14.52 -34.54 -25.90
CA MET A 815 -15.98 -34.39 -25.74
C MET A 815 -16.73 -35.71 -25.92
N LYS A 816 -16.31 -36.55 -26.88
CA LYS A 816 -16.92 -37.86 -27.14
C LYS A 816 -16.43 -38.96 -26.18
N GLY A 817 -15.25 -38.79 -25.58
CA GLY A 817 -14.59 -39.77 -24.72
C GLY A 817 -14.87 -39.62 -23.22
N ALA A 818 -15.70 -38.64 -22.83
CA ALA A 818 -16.19 -38.50 -21.46
C ALA A 818 -17.14 -39.66 -21.10
N GLU A 819 -17.19 -40.05 -19.82
CA GLU A 819 -18.09 -41.12 -19.33
C GLU A 819 -19.56 -40.85 -19.66
N ARG A 820 -19.93 -39.56 -19.67
CA ARG A 820 -21.16 -39.03 -20.25
C ARG A 820 -20.77 -37.92 -21.21
N ALA A 821 -21.22 -38.02 -22.47
CA ALA A 821 -21.03 -36.95 -23.45
C ALA A 821 -21.74 -35.68 -22.97
N PRO A 822 -21.05 -34.53 -22.85
CA PRO A 822 -21.66 -33.28 -22.43
C PRO A 822 -22.70 -32.78 -23.43
N GLU A 823 -23.84 -32.31 -22.92
CA GLU A 823 -24.88 -31.66 -23.71
C GLU A 823 -24.81 -30.14 -23.55
N ILE A 824 -25.31 -29.39 -24.55
CA ILE A 824 -25.43 -27.93 -24.43
C ILE A 824 -26.27 -27.60 -23.21
N GLY A 825 -25.71 -26.79 -22.30
CA GLY A 825 -26.28 -26.46 -21.00
C GLY A 825 -25.60 -27.13 -19.82
N ASP A 826 -24.83 -28.21 -20.03
CA ASP A 826 -24.04 -28.88 -19.00
C ASP A 826 -22.86 -28.00 -18.56
N ARG A 827 -22.51 -28.04 -17.28
CA ARG A 827 -21.25 -27.45 -16.79
C ARG A 827 -20.13 -28.46 -16.99
N ILE A 828 -19.13 -28.07 -17.76
CA ILE A 828 -17.94 -28.87 -17.98
C ILE A 828 -16.70 -28.02 -17.77
N GLY A 829 -15.57 -28.69 -17.59
CA GLY A 829 -14.32 -28.04 -17.96
C GLY A 829 -13.37 -28.94 -18.69
N LEU A 830 -12.39 -28.28 -19.29
CA LEU A 830 -11.43 -28.86 -20.21
C LEU A 830 -10.06 -28.86 -19.54
N GLU A 831 -9.56 -30.04 -19.22
CA GLU A 831 -8.23 -30.27 -18.67
C GLU A 831 -7.23 -30.42 -19.82
N HIS A 832 -6.22 -29.55 -19.88
CA HIS A 832 -5.08 -29.70 -20.80
C HIS A 832 -4.10 -30.74 -20.26
N ARG A 833 -3.84 -31.81 -21.04
CA ARG A 833 -3.00 -32.96 -20.65
C ARG A 833 -1.59 -32.97 -21.24
N GLY A 834 -1.17 -31.85 -21.81
CA GLY A 834 0.13 -31.70 -22.46
C GLY A 834 0.01 -31.36 -23.95
N SER A 835 1.15 -31.01 -24.53
CA SER A 835 1.29 -30.66 -25.94
C SER A 835 2.35 -31.50 -26.61
N GLU A 836 2.05 -31.99 -27.82
CA GLU A 836 3.03 -32.63 -28.69
C GLU A 836 3.37 -31.68 -29.84
N PRO A 837 4.65 -31.35 -30.07
CA PRO A 837 5.04 -30.51 -31.19
C PRO A 837 4.90 -31.29 -32.51
N VAL A 838 4.00 -30.84 -33.38
CA VAL A 838 3.70 -31.45 -34.68
C VAL A 838 4.09 -30.51 -35.81
N ARG A 839 4.75 -31.04 -36.84
CA ARG A 839 5.09 -30.28 -38.04
C ARG A 839 3.95 -30.36 -39.07
N LEU A 840 3.38 -29.21 -39.42
CA LEU A 840 2.35 -29.09 -40.45
C LEU A 840 2.93 -29.31 -41.86
N PRO A 841 2.09 -29.64 -42.87
CA PRO A 841 2.52 -29.84 -44.25
C PRO A 841 3.20 -28.63 -44.91
N ASP A 842 2.95 -27.42 -44.40
CA ASP A 842 3.59 -26.16 -44.82
C ASP A 842 4.96 -25.91 -44.16
N GLY A 843 5.38 -26.81 -43.27
CA GLY A 843 6.66 -26.76 -42.57
C GLY A 843 6.63 -26.06 -41.21
N GLN A 844 5.49 -25.47 -40.79
CA GLN A 844 5.34 -24.84 -39.47
C GLN A 844 5.30 -25.88 -38.35
N MET A 845 5.90 -25.56 -37.20
CA MET A 845 5.78 -26.35 -35.98
C MET A 845 4.62 -25.79 -35.16
N VAL A 846 3.64 -26.63 -34.84
CA VAL A 846 2.49 -26.27 -34.00
C VAL A 846 2.35 -27.26 -32.86
N GLU A 847 1.87 -26.81 -31.71
CA GLU A 847 1.60 -27.69 -30.58
C GLU A 847 0.22 -28.33 -30.71
N ARG A 848 0.19 -29.66 -30.73
CA ARG A 848 -1.04 -30.43 -30.64
C ARG A 848 -1.36 -30.65 -29.15
N HIS A 849 -2.30 -29.87 -28.65
CA HIS A 849 -2.78 -29.97 -27.27
C HIS A 849 -3.68 -31.21 -27.08
N ALA A 850 -3.44 -31.98 -26.03
CA ALA A 850 -4.30 -33.07 -25.59
C ALA A 850 -5.31 -32.56 -24.56
N TRP A 851 -6.59 -32.93 -24.71
CA TRP A 851 -7.68 -32.48 -23.85
C TRP A 851 -8.42 -33.65 -23.19
N LYS A 852 -8.94 -33.44 -21.98
CA LYS A 852 -9.89 -34.31 -21.28
C LYS A 852 -11.04 -33.47 -20.72
N VAL A 853 -12.27 -33.93 -20.92
CA VAL A 853 -13.45 -33.32 -20.26
C VAL A 853 -13.54 -33.83 -18.82
N ARG A 854 -13.77 -32.90 -17.90
CA ARG A 854 -14.02 -33.15 -16.49
C ARG A 854 -15.32 -32.52 -16.05
N ASP A 855 -15.87 -33.05 -14.97
CA ASP A 855 -16.91 -32.36 -14.22
C ASP A 855 -16.39 -31.02 -13.71
N ALA A 856 -17.22 -29.98 -13.77
CA ALA A 856 -16.83 -28.64 -13.34
C ALA A 856 -16.48 -28.59 -11.84
N GLY A 857 -17.12 -29.41 -11.01
CA GLY A 857 -16.81 -29.56 -9.58
C GLY A 857 -15.45 -30.22 -9.34
N GLU A 858 -15.08 -31.25 -10.12
CA GLU A 858 -13.73 -31.86 -10.03
C GLU A 858 -12.62 -30.88 -10.41
N LEU A 859 -12.85 -30.03 -11.42
CA LEU A 859 -11.90 -29.00 -11.81
C LEU A 859 -11.82 -27.86 -10.80
N ALA A 860 -12.97 -27.41 -10.27
CA ALA A 860 -13.01 -26.42 -9.21
C ALA A 860 -12.28 -26.92 -7.95
N TYR A 861 -12.42 -28.20 -7.62
CA TYR A 861 -11.67 -28.84 -6.54
C TYR A 861 -10.17 -28.86 -6.82
N SER A 862 -9.74 -29.30 -8.01
CA SER A 862 -8.32 -29.32 -8.37
C SER A 862 -7.69 -27.92 -8.30
N GLN A 863 -8.43 -26.88 -8.72
CA GLN A 863 -7.98 -25.49 -8.63
C GLN A 863 -7.96 -24.97 -7.19
N LEU A 864 -8.98 -25.31 -6.39
CA LEU A 864 -9.00 -25.03 -4.97
C LEU A 864 -7.80 -25.66 -4.27
N GLU A 865 -7.55 -26.95 -4.50
CA GLU A 865 -6.42 -27.69 -3.94
C GLU A 865 -5.09 -27.04 -4.32
N ASN A 866 -4.88 -26.73 -5.59
CA ASN A 866 -3.66 -26.07 -6.06
C ASN A 866 -3.44 -24.70 -5.41
N ARG A 867 -4.49 -23.88 -5.29
CA ARG A 867 -4.38 -22.55 -4.68
C ARG A 867 -4.14 -22.64 -3.18
N LEU A 868 -4.92 -23.46 -2.48
CA LEU A 868 -4.81 -23.63 -1.04
C LEU A 868 -3.54 -24.39 -0.64
N SER A 869 -2.92 -25.16 -1.53
CA SER A 869 -1.63 -25.84 -1.28
C SER A 869 -0.40 -25.00 -1.66
N ARG A 870 -0.60 -23.80 -2.23
CA ARG A 870 0.51 -22.91 -2.63
C ARG A 870 1.40 -22.58 -1.43
N SER A 871 2.72 -22.69 -1.63
CA SER A 871 3.70 -22.29 -0.62
C SER A 871 3.67 -20.78 -0.42
N GLY A 872 3.52 -20.36 0.84
CA GLY A 872 3.68 -18.97 1.29
C GLY A 872 4.89 -18.78 2.21
N VAL A 873 5.80 -19.76 2.26
CA VAL A 873 6.95 -19.72 3.18
C VAL A 873 7.88 -18.58 2.84
N LYS A 874 8.28 -17.83 3.88
CA LYS A 874 9.30 -16.80 3.74
C LYS A 874 10.69 -17.42 3.65
N GLU A 875 11.48 -16.89 2.72
CA GLU A 875 12.90 -17.19 2.58
C GLU A 875 13.71 -16.34 3.58
N THR A 876 14.80 -16.92 4.09
CA THR A 876 15.84 -16.22 4.85
C THR A 876 17.15 -16.23 4.04
N THR A 877 18.06 -15.32 4.35
CA THR A 877 19.41 -15.32 3.79
C THR A 877 20.17 -16.61 4.12
N LEU A 878 19.86 -17.21 5.28
CA LEU A 878 20.44 -18.45 5.76
C LEU A 878 20.10 -19.65 4.87
N ASP A 879 18.93 -19.66 4.20
CA ASP A 879 18.54 -20.71 3.25
C ASP A 879 19.57 -20.89 2.11
N TYR A 880 20.40 -19.86 1.87
CA TYR A 880 21.41 -19.82 0.83
C TYR A 880 22.84 -19.98 1.36
N THR A 881 23.01 -20.27 2.66
CA THR A 881 24.30 -20.70 3.21
C THR A 881 24.46 -22.20 3.01
N ARG A 882 25.67 -22.64 2.67
CA ARG A 882 25.94 -24.05 2.34
C ARG A 882 25.48 -25.02 3.43
N ASP A 883 25.86 -24.78 4.69
CA ASP A 883 25.55 -25.68 5.82
C ASP A 883 24.05 -25.78 6.12
N PHE A 884 23.30 -24.70 5.88
CA PHE A 884 21.85 -24.67 6.09
C PHE A 884 21.10 -25.29 4.91
N ALA A 885 21.54 -25.01 3.68
CA ALA A 885 21.00 -25.60 2.46
C ALA A 885 21.26 -27.12 2.37
N GLU A 886 22.41 -27.58 2.88
CA GLU A 886 22.77 -29.00 2.96
C GLU A 886 21.90 -29.75 3.98
N ARG A 887 21.69 -29.19 5.18
CA ARG A 887 20.75 -29.74 6.18
C ARG A 887 19.34 -29.93 5.64
N ARG A 888 18.93 -29.08 4.69
CA ARG A 888 17.60 -29.13 4.07
C ARG A 888 17.52 -30.02 2.83
N GLY A 889 18.62 -30.64 2.41
CA GLY A 889 18.67 -31.47 1.20
C GLY A 889 18.38 -30.67 -0.08
N VAL A 890 18.68 -29.37 -0.07
CA VAL A 890 18.45 -28.46 -1.20
C VAL A 890 19.74 -27.87 -1.76
N ALA A 891 20.91 -28.09 -1.14
CA ALA A 891 22.19 -27.56 -1.61
C ALA A 891 22.53 -27.91 -3.08
N GLU A 892 22.41 -29.19 -3.46
CA GLU A 892 22.61 -29.62 -4.86
C GLU A 892 21.52 -29.06 -5.79
N ARG A 893 20.28 -28.99 -5.28
CA ARG A 893 19.16 -28.40 -6.01
C ARG A 893 19.37 -26.93 -6.24
N MET A 894 19.84 -26.13 -5.28
CA MET A 894 20.03 -24.67 -5.25
C MET A 894 21.35 -24.17 -5.85
N GLY A 895 22.32 -25.05 -6.11
CA GLY A 895 23.58 -24.66 -6.75
C GLY A 895 24.34 -23.60 -5.96
N VAL A 896 24.24 -23.70 -4.62
CA VAL A 896 24.77 -22.72 -3.67
C VAL A 896 26.27 -22.54 -3.88
N ARG A 897 26.68 -21.32 -4.19
CA ARG A 897 28.10 -20.94 -4.34
C ARG A 897 28.66 -20.18 -3.14
N SER A 898 27.91 -20.05 -2.03
CA SER A 898 28.15 -19.03 -1.00
C SER A 898 29.59 -19.01 -0.45
N GLU A 899 30.45 -18.21 -1.07
CA GLU A 899 31.57 -17.52 -0.44
C GLU A 899 31.00 -16.32 0.35
N ILE A 900 29.98 -16.54 1.19
CA ILE A 900 29.63 -15.56 2.22
C ILE A 900 30.73 -15.68 3.26
N GLU A 901 31.83 -14.96 3.05
CA GLU A 901 32.81 -14.71 4.12
C GLU A 901 32.08 -13.90 5.20
N ILE A 902 31.62 -14.60 6.25
CA ILE A 902 31.17 -13.98 7.49
C ILE A 902 32.35 -13.12 7.99
N PRO A 903 32.21 -11.79 8.15
CA PRO A 903 33.30 -10.98 8.66
C PRO A 903 33.60 -11.39 10.10
N VAL A 904 34.63 -12.22 10.28
CA VAL A 904 35.15 -12.58 11.62
C VAL A 904 35.98 -11.41 12.15
N GLU A 905 35.40 -10.23 12.27
CA GLU A 905 36.00 -9.11 12.98
C GLU A 905 35.29 -8.91 14.32
N HIS A 906 35.45 -9.88 15.22
CA HIS A 906 35.59 -9.73 16.68
C HIS A 906 35.53 -11.10 17.39
N ALA A 907 36.51 -11.95 17.15
CA ALA A 907 36.81 -13.07 18.06
C ALA A 907 38.28 -13.47 17.91
N GLY A 908 39.14 -12.99 18.81
CA GLY A 908 40.46 -13.56 18.99
C GLY A 908 40.33 -15.00 19.51
N LEU A 909 41.04 -15.92 18.84
CA LEU A 909 41.35 -17.30 19.22
C LEU A 909 40.30 -18.37 18.87
N ARG A 910 40.40 -18.91 17.65
CA ARG A 910 40.23 -20.36 17.42
C ARG A 910 41.40 -20.85 16.56
N ALA A 911 42.27 -21.66 17.17
CA ALA A 911 43.23 -22.50 16.48
C ALA A 911 42.58 -23.86 16.18
N GLU A 912 42.76 -24.29 14.95
CA GLU A 912 42.25 -25.51 14.31
C GLU A 912 42.51 -26.79 15.12
N ARG A 913 41.51 -27.68 15.14
CA ARG A 913 41.71 -29.14 15.09
C ARG A 913 40.54 -29.80 14.37
N GLU A 914 40.77 -30.15 13.11
CA GLU A 914 40.01 -31.20 12.42
C GLU A 914 40.25 -32.54 13.15
N SER A 915 39.17 -33.26 13.45
CA SER A 915 39.23 -34.71 13.67
C SER A 915 38.06 -35.37 12.96
N THR A 916 38.38 -36.06 11.88
CA THR A 916 37.54 -37.05 11.21
C THR A 916 37.17 -38.18 12.17
N ALA A 917 35.88 -38.50 12.26
CA ALA A 917 35.41 -39.72 12.91
C ALA A 917 34.21 -40.29 12.15
N GLU A 918 34.44 -41.42 11.49
CA GLU A 918 33.42 -42.39 11.11
C GLU A 918 32.98 -43.18 12.36
N ASP A 919 31.68 -43.28 12.57
CA ASP A 919 30.97 -44.29 13.37
C ASP A 919 31.12 -45.68 12.67
N PRO A 920 30.96 -46.89 13.29
CA PRO A 920 30.00 -47.12 14.36
C PRO A 920 30.21 -48.23 15.41
N ARG A 921 29.39 -48.10 16.47
CA ARG A 921 28.70 -49.16 17.26
C ARG A 921 29.55 -50.17 18.06
N SER A 922 29.38 -50.16 19.39
CA SER A 922 28.77 -51.24 20.22
C SER A 922 29.33 -51.32 21.65
N GLY A 923 28.42 -51.48 22.61
CA GLY A 923 28.53 -52.50 23.68
C GLY A 923 29.41 -52.23 24.91
N ASP A 924 28.71 -52.03 26.04
CA ASP A 924 28.98 -52.60 27.37
C ASP A 924 30.24 -52.24 28.20
N ALA A 925 29.93 -51.57 29.32
CA ALA A 925 30.11 -52.06 30.69
C ALA A 925 31.52 -52.11 31.35
N LEU A 926 31.50 -51.62 32.61
CA LEU A 926 32.34 -51.95 33.77
C LEU A 926 33.74 -51.31 33.82
N ASP A 927 34.02 -50.42 34.77
CA ASP A 927 34.27 -50.62 36.21
C ASP A 927 35.77 -50.70 36.53
N ARG A 928 36.17 -49.92 37.54
CA ARG A 928 37.33 -50.08 38.43
C ARG A 928 38.77 -49.88 37.94
N ARG A 929 39.30 -48.78 38.49
CA ARG A 929 40.40 -48.71 39.48
C ARG A 929 41.85 -48.90 39.03
N SER A 930 42.66 -48.12 39.76
CA SER A 930 44.08 -48.36 40.12
C SER A 930 45.07 -47.95 39.02
N SER A 931 46.21 -47.32 39.30
CA SER A 931 46.87 -46.97 40.56
C SER A 931 48.20 -46.32 40.19
N GLN A 932 48.65 -45.35 41.01
CA GLN A 932 50.06 -45.16 41.43
C GLN A 932 51.08 -44.79 40.31
N LYS A 933 52.13 -43.98 40.51
CA LYS A 933 52.80 -43.42 41.68
C LYS A 933 53.94 -42.53 41.16
N VAL A 934 54.34 -41.56 41.98
CA VAL A 934 55.72 -41.01 42.13
C VAL A 934 56.15 -40.13 40.94
N GLY A 935 56.57 -38.87 41.11
CA GLY A 935 57.16 -38.10 42.20
C GLY A 935 58.03 -37.04 41.48
N ALA A 936 58.44 -35.90 42.03
CA ALA A 936 58.37 -35.31 43.34
C ALA A 936 58.74 -33.81 43.15
N ASP A 937 58.49 -33.02 44.21
CA ASP A 937 59.23 -31.80 44.57
C ASP A 937 59.00 -30.54 43.69
N LEU A 938 58.75 -29.35 44.24
CA LEU A 938 58.71 -28.90 45.63
C LEU A 938 57.99 -27.55 45.70
N ALA A 939 57.27 -27.36 46.80
CA ALA A 939 57.14 -26.13 47.58
C ALA A 939 56.39 -24.91 46.98
N GLN A 940 55.18 -24.59 47.46
CA GLN A 940 54.89 -23.92 48.77
C GLN A 940 55.05 -22.40 48.66
N ASP A 941 54.22 -21.54 49.25
CA ASP A 941 52.97 -21.66 50.00
C ASP A 941 52.52 -20.21 50.31
N LEU A 942 51.32 -20.08 50.86
CA LEU A 942 50.87 -19.00 51.77
C LEU A 942 50.40 -17.65 51.20
N ARG A 943 49.05 -17.53 51.19
CA ARG A 943 48.23 -16.62 52.00
C ARG A 943 48.82 -15.25 52.38
N ALA A 944 48.09 -14.19 52.06
CA ALA A 944 47.51 -13.26 53.06
C ALA A 944 46.73 -12.13 52.37
N ASP A 945 45.48 -11.95 52.78
CA ASP A 945 44.82 -10.63 52.84
C ASP A 945 45.37 -9.92 54.11
N PRO A 946 45.60 -8.60 54.13
CA PRO A 946 44.53 -7.73 54.66
C PRO A 946 44.49 -6.29 54.11
N ARG A 947 43.37 -5.65 54.49
CA ARG A 947 42.87 -4.29 54.32
C ARG A 947 43.75 -3.11 54.80
N GLU A 948 43.37 -1.95 54.26
CA GLU A 948 43.24 -0.59 54.85
C GLU A 948 44.44 0.38 54.96
N ASP A 949 44.22 1.52 54.27
CA ASP A 949 44.30 2.91 54.74
C ASP A 949 45.57 3.80 54.64
N ILE A 950 45.24 5.05 54.28
CA ILE A 950 45.82 6.36 54.59
C ILE A 950 46.47 7.16 53.45
N ALA A 951 45.87 8.33 53.27
CA ALA A 951 46.13 9.46 52.37
C ALA A 951 47.41 10.26 52.64
N GLN A 952 47.90 11.02 51.66
CA GLN A 952 47.89 12.50 51.64
C GLN A 952 48.72 13.12 50.49
N ASP A 953 48.21 14.27 50.05
CA ASP A 953 48.90 15.48 49.57
C ASP A 953 49.07 15.79 48.05
N ARG A 954 48.08 16.58 47.57
CA ARG A 954 48.15 17.93 46.96
C ARG A 954 49.24 18.30 45.93
N GLY A 955 48.76 18.87 44.81
CA GLY A 955 49.41 19.99 44.11
C GLY A 955 49.10 20.10 42.61
N ASP A 956 48.39 21.17 42.22
CA ASP A 956 48.11 21.80 40.90
C ASP A 956 48.88 21.30 39.63
N ASP A 957 48.32 21.30 38.42
CA ASP A 957 47.66 22.45 37.79
C ASP A 957 46.83 22.08 36.53
N ARG A 958 45.86 22.94 36.20
CA ARG A 958 44.87 22.81 35.11
C ARG A 958 45.40 23.30 33.76
N GLN A 959 45.05 22.62 32.66
CA GLN A 959 44.33 23.22 31.51
C GLN A 959 43.91 22.22 30.40
N GLN A 960 42.62 22.34 30.01
CA GLN A 960 42.03 22.25 28.66
C GLN A 960 41.71 20.91 27.94
N ARG A 961 40.40 20.54 27.97
CA ARG A 961 39.39 20.47 26.86
C ARG A 961 38.44 19.27 27.04
N ARG A 962 37.30 19.47 27.74
CA ARG A 962 35.93 19.80 27.25
C ARG A 962 35.22 18.73 26.42
N SER A 963 34.44 17.93 27.15
CA SER A 963 33.16 17.31 26.76
C SER A 963 32.02 18.36 26.78
N ARG A 964 31.03 18.18 25.90
CA ARG A 964 29.66 18.72 26.01
C ARG A 964 28.71 17.72 25.33
N PHE A 965 27.61 17.36 25.98
CA PHE A 965 26.33 18.03 25.76
C PHE A 965 25.26 17.45 26.69
N GLU A 966 24.72 18.28 27.57
CA GLU A 966 23.46 18.02 28.25
C GLU A 966 22.71 19.35 28.47
N GLY A 967 21.42 19.36 28.14
CA GLY A 967 20.37 20.13 28.78
C GLY A 967 20.13 21.59 28.38
N LEU A 968 18.94 21.90 27.87
CA LEU A 968 18.02 22.87 28.51
C LEU A 968 16.61 22.93 27.87
N LYS A 969 15.62 22.89 28.76
CA LYS A 969 14.20 23.24 28.60
C LYS A 969 14.02 24.76 28.38
N LEU A 970 12.87 25.21 27.83
CA LEU A 970 11.93 26.16 28.48
C LEU A 970 10.77 26.67 27.57
N SER A 971 9.54 26.50 28.10
CA SER A 971 8.33 27.36 28.17
C SER A 971 7.88 28.40 27.09
N ARG A 972 6.58 28.27 26.74
CA ARG A 972 5.47 29.24 26.43
C ARG A 972 5.72 30.77 26.35
N GLY A 973 5.19 31.38 25.28
CA GLY A 973 4.11 32.40 25.35
C GLY A 973 4.31 33.84 24.79
N ALA A 974 3.40 34.25 23.88
CA ALA A 974 2.83 35.60 23.61
C ALA A 974 3.37 36.52 22.48
N SER A 975 2.52 36.62 21.44
CA SER A 975 2.00 37.75 20.62
C SER A 975 2.69 39.14 20.50
N ALA A 976 2.70 39.61 19.24
CA ALA A 976 2.20 40.92 18.73
C ALA A 976 3.19 41.88 18.00
N GLU A 977 2.80 42.15 16.74
CA GLU A 977 2.85 43.42 15.97
C GLU A 977 4.16 44.06 15.42
N ARG A 978 4.05 44.42 14.13
CA ARG A 978 4.85 45.30 13.24
C ARG A 978 5.09 46.71 13.84
N PRO A 979 6.05 47.57 13.39
CA PRO A 979 6.22 47.95 11.96
C PRO A 979 7.61 48.46 11.45
N ALA A 980 7.64 48.68 10.13
CA ALA A 980 8.35 49.70 9.33
C ALA A 980 9.90 49.77 9.25
N ALA A 981 10.36 49.87 7.99
CA ALA A 981 11.71 50.24 7.53
C ALA A 981 11.81 51.77 7.28
N PRO A 982 12.86 52.30 6.62
CA PRO A 982 14.29 52.32 6.95
C PRO A 982 14.86 53.77 6.90
N ASP A 983 16.12 54.01 7.30
CA ASP A 983 16.97 55.03 6.64
C ASP A 983 18.46 55.05 7.05
N ARG A 984 19.30 55.32 6.03
CA ARG A 984 20.54 56.14 5.97
C ARG A 984 21.94 55.59 6.35
N ASP A 985 22.70 55.31 5.29
CA ASP A 985 23.89 56.04 4.76
C ASP A 985 24.73 56.99 5.64
N GLU A 986 26.06 56.89 5.47
CA GLU A 986 27.03 57.96 5.10
C GLU A 986 28.43 57.31 4.90
N LEU A 987 29.06 57.29 3.70
CA LEU A 987 29.73 58.33 2.89
C LEU A 987 31.16 58.73 3.32
N ALA A 988 32.13 58.55 2.40
CA ALA A 988 33.24 59.46 2.06
C ALA A 988 34.10 58.83 0.93
N GLN A 989 34.73 59.50 -0.04
CA GLN A 989 34.79 60.90 -0.49
C GLN A 989 35.48 60.93 -1.89
N GLU A 990 34.82 61.64 -2.81
CA GLU A 990 35.23 62.47 -3.97
C GLU A 990 36.64 62.46 -4.67
N ARG A 991 36.58 62.29 -6.03
CA ARG A 991 37.05 63.20 -7.14
C ARG A 991 38.58 63.40 -7.43
N PRO A 992 39.03 64.04 -8.56
CA PRO A 992 38.43 64.35 -9.88
C PRO A 992 39.34 64.22 -11.16
N GLN A 993 38.68 64.25 -12.33
CA GLN A 993 38.95 64.82 -13.69
C GLN A 993 40.36 65.16 -14.27
N ALA A 994 40.48 64.77 -15.57
CA ALA A 994 40.98 65.50 -16.78
C ALA A 994 42.41 65.32 -17.36
N ALA A 995 42.42 65.19 -18.71
CA ALA A 995 43.39 65.63 -19.74
C ALA A 995 44.46 64.69 -20.38
N GLU A 996 44.39 64.64 -21.73
CA GLU A 996 45.39 64.56 -22.83
C GLU A 996 46.70 63.72 -22.80
N LYS A 997 46.82 62.86 -23.86
CA LYS A 997 47.92 62.63 -24.84
C LYS A 997 49.36 62.20 -24.45
N GLN A 998 49.80 61.18 -25.22
CA GLN A 998 51.07 61.00 -25.98
C GLN A 998 52.17 59.98 -25.54
N ARG A 999 52.49 59.10 -26.53
CA ARG A 999 53.79 58.52 -27.00
C ARG A 999 54.50 57.43 -26.17
N ARG A 1000 54.49 56.16 -26.66
CA ARG A 1000 55.53 55.40 -27.45
C ARG A 1000 56.71 54.89 -26.59
N GLY A 1001 57.21 53.65 -26.67
CA GLY A 1001 56.93 52.46 -27.50
C GLY A 1001 58.08 51.44 -27.32
N MET A 1002 58.07 50.30 -28.03
CA MET A 1002 59.24 49.67 -28.71
C MET A 1002 58.90 48.30 -29.35
N PHE A 1003 59.22 48.18 -30.66
CA PHE A 1003 59.73 47.01 -31.42
C PHE A 1003 58.94 45.67 -31.44
N ASP A 1004 58.80 44.90 -32.54
CA ASP A 1004 59.22 45.02 -33.94
C ASP A 1004 58.59 43.88 -34.79
N ARG A 1005 58.55 44.11 -36.11
CA ARG A 1005 58.54 43.14 -37.26
C ARG A 1005 57.25 42.73 -38.03
N LEU A 1006 57.13 43.40 -39.21
CA LEU A 1006 57.01 42.90 -40.61
C LEU A 1006 55.81 42.00 -41.03
N ARG A 1007 55.14 42.12 -42.19
CA ARG A 1007 55.17 42.96 -43.43
C ARG A 1007 53.83 42.72 -44.18
N LEU A 1008 53.06 43.75 -44.59
CA LEU A 1008 52.92 44.36 -45.94
C LEU A 1008 52.69 43.44 -47.15
N ASN A 1009 51.54 43.62 -47.83
CA ASN A 1009 51.49 44.16 -49.19
C ASN A 1009 50.11 44.74 -49.57
N ALA A 1010 50.13 45.71 -50.48
CA ALA A 1010 49.07 46.64 -50.85
C ALA A 1010 48.73 46.59 -52.35
N GLY A 1011 47.60 47.18 -52.75
CA GLY A 1011 47.49 47.79 -54.10
C GLY A 1011 46.09 47.99 -54.70
N ARG A 1012 45.64 49.27 -54.72
CA ARG A 1012 44.92 50.05 -55.78
C ARG A 1012 43.64 49.46 -56.43
N GLY A 1013 42.53 50.17 -56.68
CA GLY A 1013 42.23 51.60 -56.82
C GLY A 1013 41.73 51.91 -58.24
N ALA A 1014 40.46 52.29 -58.44
CA ALA A 1014 39.96 53.12 -59.55
C ALA A 1014 38.48 53.51 -59.37
N SER A 1015 38.18 54.73 -59.78
CA SER A 1015 36.98 55.57 -59.66
C SER A 1015 36.11 55.59 -60.93
N GLN A 1016 34.79 55.84 -60.82
CA GLN A 1016 33.99 56.87 -61.53
C GLN A 1016 32.46 56.63 -61.42
N GLU A 1017 31.72 57.64 -60.92
CA GLU A 1017 30.30 57.94 -61.24
C GLU A 1017 30.23 58.63 -62.64
N PRO A 1018 29.06 58.97 -63.28
CA PRO A 1018 27.66 59.05 -62.80
C PRO A 1018 26.55 58.61 -63.81
N GLY A 1019 25.27 58.62 -63.41
CA GLY A 1019 24.15 58.87 -64.35
C GLY A 1019 22.84 58.07 -64.16
N GLU A 1020 21.80 58.79 -63.72
CA GLU A 1020 20.36 58.75 -64.09
C GLU A 1020 19.61 57.40 -64.29
N GLY A 1021 18.43 57.28 -63.65
CA GLY A 1021 17.47 56.17 -63.81
C GLY A 1021 16.76 56.15 -65.20
N PRO A 1022 15.63 55.43 -65.41
CA PRO A 1022 14.78 54.62 -64.51
C PRO A 1022 14.37 53.21 -65.05
N ALA A 1023 13.72 52.42 -64.19
CA ALA A 1023 12.75 51.32 -64.43
C ALA A 1023 12.84 50.39 -65.67
N ARG A 1024 12.93 49.06 -65.44
CA ARG A 1024 11.98 48.04 -65.94
C ARG A 1024 12.38 46.59 -65.56
N GLU A 1025 11.35 45.78 -65.30
CA GLU A 1025 11.38 44.32 -65.15
C GLU A 1025 12.03 43.59 -66.33
N GLY A 1026 12.64 42.43 -66.06
CA GLY A 1026 12.84 41.38 -67.08
C GLY A 1026 14.08 40.50 -66.95
N SER A 1027 13.89 39.34 -66.32
CA SER A 1027 14.45 38.02 -66.69
C SER A 1027 15.95 37.67 -66.47
N LEU A 1028 16.12 36.70 -65.55
CA LEU A 1028 16.98 35.51 -65.58
C LEU A 1028 18.48 35.63 -65.96
N ARG A 1029 19.34 35.32 -64.97
CA ARG A 1029 20.46 34.38 -65.17
C ARG A 1029 20.55 33.37 -64.02
N GLN A 1030 20.28 32.11 -64.34
CA GLN A 1030 20.65 30.95 -63.53
C GLN A 1030 22.18 30.77 -63.56
N ALA A 1031 22.78 30.54 -62.38
CA ALA A 1031 24.13 30.00 -62.24
C ALA A 1031 24.09 28.45 -62.26
N PRO A 1032 25.19 27.78 -62.63
CA PRO A 1032 25.15 26.50 -63.35
C PRO A 1032 24.90 25.25 -62.48
N ALA A 1033 24.35 24.24 -63.14
CA ALA A 1033 23.82 22.99 -62.59
C ALA A 1033 24.85 21.94 -62.10
N GLN A 1034 26.03 22.35 -61.60
CA GLN A 1034 27.07 21.38 -61.19
C GLN A 1034 27.19 21.13 -59.68
N ASP A 1035 26.46 21.83 -58.81
CA ASP A 1035 26.52 21.59 -57.34
C ASP A 1035 25.26 20.97 -56.70
N ARG A 1036 24.15 20.81 -57.45
CA ARG A 1036 22.90 20.24 -56.88
C ARG A 1036 23.01 18.75 -56.52
N LEU A 1037 23.93 18.01 -57.12
CA LEU A 1037 24.14 16.59 -56.80
C LEU A 1037 24.95 16.43 -55.50
N ALA A 1038 25.98 17.26 -55.30
CA ALA A 1038 26.75 17.31 -54.06
C ALA A 1038 25.89 17.77 -52.88
N GLU A 1039 24.99 18.73 -53.11
CA GLU A 1039 24.05 19.22 -52.11
C GLU A 1039 22.91 18.23 -51.78
N ARG A 1040 22.59 17.27 -52.67
CA ARG A 1040 21.68 16.14 -52.39
C ARG A 1040 22.34 15.00 -51.62
N LEU A 1041 23.67 14.89 -51.66
CA LEU A 1041 24.45 13.82 -51.01
C LEU A 1041 25.00 14.20 -49.62
N ARG A 1042 25.01 15.50 -49.23
CA ARG A 1042 25.39 15.91 -47.85
C ARG A 1042 24.44 15.31 -46.81
N PRO A 1043 24.81 15.00 -45.57
CA PRO A 1043 23.84 14.63 -44.52
C PRO A 1043 22.93 15.82 -44.17
N GLN A 1044 21.66 15.59 -43.82
CA GLN A 1044 20.79 16.65 -43.31
C GLN A 1044 21.26 17.10 -41.93
N SER A 1045 21.29 18.40 -41.68
CA SER A 1045 21.52 18.96 -40.35
C SER A 1045 20.39 18.58 -39.37
N PRO A 1046 20.62 18.61 -38.05
CA PRO A 1046 19.58 18.33 -37.05
C PRO A 1046 18.32 19.20 -37.23
N LEU A 1047 18.49 20.47 -37.63
CA LEU A 1047 17.38 21.37 -37.93
C LEU A 1047 16.62 20.95 -39.20
N GLU A 1048 17.33 20.59 -40.27
CA GLU A 1048 16.71 20.10 -41.52
C GLU A 1048 15.90 18.81 -41.27
N GLN A 1049 16.40 17.91 -40.41
CA GLN A 1049 15.69 16.68 -40.02
C GLN A 1049 14.44 16.96 -39.17
N ALA A 1050 14.56 17.89 -38.21
CA ALA A 1050 13.43 18.27 -37.36
C ALA A 1050 12.33 18.99 -38.15
N VAL A 1051 12.71 19.86 -39.11
CA VAL A 1051 11.79 20.51 -40.03
C VAL A 1051 11.07 19.50 -40.93
N ASP A 1052 11.78 18.51 -41.49
CA ASP A 1052 11.16 17.46 -42.30
C ASP A 1052 10.16 16.63 -41.50
N ARG A 1053 10.54 16.22 -40.28
CA ARG A 1053 9.67 15.44 -39.38
C ARG A 1053 8.42 16.24 -38.99
N TYR A 1054 8.57 17.52 -38.66
CA TYR A 1054 7.44 18.41 -38.39
C TYR A 1054 6.53 18.55 -39.61
N ALA A 1055 7.09 18.71 -40.80
CA ALA A 1055 6.31 18.87 -42.02
C ALA A 1055 5.52 17.61 -42.39
N ARG A 1056 6.07 16.42 -42.19
CA ARG A 1056 5.35 15.15 -42.41
C ARG A 1056 4.23 14.92 -41.40
N ALA A 1057 4.49 15.17 -40.11
CA ALA A 1057 3.46 15.08 -39.09
C ALA A 1057 2.31 16.08 -39.36
N TYR A 1058 2.65 17.30 -39.78
CA TYR A 1058 1.68 18.31 -40.17
C TYR A 1058 0.88 17.87 -41.41
N GLU A 1059 1.54 17.38 -42.47
CA GLU A 1059 0.89 16.87 -43.68
C GLU A 1059 -0.11 15.74 -43.37
N SER A 1060 0.24 14.83 -42.47
CA SER A 1060 -0.61 13.74 -41.98
C SER A 1060 -1.89 14.28 -41.32
N THR A 1061 -1.75 15.23 -40.39
CA THR A 1061 -2.91 15.86 -39.71
C THR A 1061 -3.77 16.68 -40.68
N HIS A 1062 -3.13 17.42 -41.58
CA HIS A 1062 -3.78 18.31 -42.53
C HIS A 1062 -4.57 17.54 -43.59
N ARG A 1063 -4.10 16.35 -44.00
CA ARG A 1063 -4.81 15.46 -44.93
C ARG A 1063 -6.18 15.04 -44.38
N HIS A 1064 -6.23 14.57 -43.12
CA HIS A 1064 -7.48 14.20 -42.46
C HIS A 1064 -8.44 15.39 -42.32
N GLN A 1065 -7.93 16.57 -41.96
CA GLN A 1065 -8.75 17.78 -41.87
C GLN A 1065 -9.37 18.15 -43.23
N ARG A 1066 -8.62 18.02 -44.33
CA ARG A 1066 -9.13 18.30 -45.69
C ARG A 1066 -10.18 17.28 -46.14
N GLU A 1067 -10.08 16.05 -45.68
CA GLU A 1067 -11.03 14.95 -45.96
C GLU A 1067 -12.26 14.97 -45.02
N GLY A 1068 -12.35 15.94 -44.10
CA GLY A 1068 -13.44 16.04 -43.14
C GLY A 1068 -13.40 14.98 -42.04
N LEU A 1069 -12.27 14.29 -41.89
CA LEU A 1069 -12.05 13.24 -40.90
C LEU A 1069 -11.46 13.82 -39.60
N PRO A 1070 -11.79 13.26 -38.42
CA PRO A 1070 -11.18 13.67 -37.17
C PRO A 1070 -9.69 13.30 -37.16
N VAL A 1071 -8.85 14.24 -36.72
CA VAL A 1071 -7.42 13.97 -36.48
C VAL A 1071 -7.29 13.03 -35.28
N LEU A 1072 -6.66 11.87 -35.49
CA LEU A 1072 -6.48 10.82 -34.48
C LEU A 1072 -5.49 11.27 -33.40
N ASP A 1073 -5.65 10.76 -32.17
CA ASP A 1073 -4.81 11.17 -31.04
C ASP A 1073 -3.32 10.83 -31.25
N GLY A 1074 -3.01 9.71 -31.92
CA GLY A 1074 -1.64 9.38 -32.32
C GLY A 1074 -1.02 10.41 -33.26
N GLN A 1075 -1.80 11.00 -34.19
CA GLN A 1075 -1.31 12.05 -35.10
C GLN A 1075 -1.12 13.39 -34.37
N ARG A 1076 -1.95 13.66 -33.35
CA ARG A 1076 -1.78 14.85 -32.47
C ARG A 1076 -0.52 14.73 -31.63
N GLU A 1077 -0.25 13.53 -31.10
CA GLU A 1077 0.96 13.21 -30.36
C GLU A 1077 2.21 13.38 -31.23
N GLU A 1078 2.20 12.79 -32.43
CA GLU A 1078 3.31 12.86 -33.38
C GLU A 1078 3.65 14.31 -33.78
N LEU A 1079 2.64 15.13 -34.07
CA LEU A 1079 2.84 16.55 -34.38
C LEU A 1079 3.40 17.33 -33.18
N ARG A 1080 3.00 16.98 -31.95
CA ARG A 1080 3.52 17.61 -30.73
C ARG A 1080 4.98 17.25 -30.49
N GLN A 1081 5.34 15.97 -30.63
CA GLN A 1081 6.71 15.48 -30.48
C GLN A 1081 7.64 16.06 -31.57
N ALA A 1082 7.18 16.11 -32.82
CA ALA A 1082 7.91 16.74 -33.90
C ALA A 1082 8.13 18.25 -33.63
N GLY A 1083 7.14 18.92 -33.02
CA GLY A 1083 7.25 20.32 -32.59
C GLY A 1083 8.28 20.53 -31.47
N GLN A 1084 8.39 19.61 -30.52
CA GLN A 1084 9.41 19.67 -29.47
C GLN A 1084 10.82 19.47 -30.04
N GLN A 1085 10.99 18.53 -30.98
CA GLN A 1085 12.28 18.28 -31.62
C GLN A 1085 12.71 19.45 -32.52
N LEU A 1086 11.76 20.14 -33.17
CA LEU A 1086 12.02 21.38 -33.88
C LEU A 1086 12.54 22.48 -32.95
N ASP A 1087 11.97 22.59 -31.75
CA ASP A 1087 12.40 23.57 -30.74
C ASP A 1087 13.75 23.22 -30.10
N GLN A 1088 14.04 21.92 -29.90
CA GLN A 1088 15.36 21.44 -29.48
C GLN A 1088 16.44 21.74 -30.53
N ALA A 1089 16.12 21.61 -31.82
CA ALA A 1089 17.05 21.92 -32.90
C ALA A 1089 17.27 23.43 -33.07
N ARG A 1090 16.26 24.26 -32.78
CA ARG A 1090 16.35 25.71 -32.77
C ARG A 1090 15.34 26.29 -31.77
N PRO A 1091 15.78 26.85 -30.62
CA PRO A 1091 14.88 27.39 -29.61
C PRO A 1091 13.92 28.43 -30.16
N GLY A 1092 12.63 28.29 -29.85
CA GLY A 1092 11.55 29.15 -30.34
C GLY A 1092 11.09 28.85 -31.78
N ALA A 1093 11.67 27.86 -32.46
CA ALA A 1093 11.27 27.50 -33.83
C ALA A 1093 9.86 26.91 -33.90
N ARG A 1094 9.35 26.28 -32.83
CA ARG A 1094 7.96 25.81 -32.78
C ARG A 1094 6.95 26.97 -32.82
N GLU A 1095 7.22 28.02 -32.06
CA GLU A 1095 6.40 29.24 -32.02
C GLU A 1095 6.46 29.96 -33.38
N LEU A 1096 7.67 30.05 -33.95
CA LEU A 1096 7.94 30.63 -35.26
C LEU A 1096 7.21 29.88 -36.39
N MET A 1097 7.21 28.54 -36.35
CA MET A 1097 6.51 27.67 -37.29
C MET A 1097 4.99 27.85 -37.21
N ARG A 1098 4.44 27.98 -35.99
CA ARG A 1098 3.02 28.30 -35.79
C ARG A 1098 2.66 29.66 -36.37
N SER A 1099 3.51 30.66 -36.16
CA SER A 1099 3.30 32.01 -36.69
C SER A 1099 3.39 32.04 -38.22
N ALA A 1100 4.39 31.36 -38.80
CA ALA A 1100 4.51 31.24 -40.25
C ALA A 1100 3.29 30.54 -40.88
N LEU A 1101 2.77 29.47 -40.28
CA LEU A 1101 1.55 28.81 -40.74
C LEU A 1101 0.30 29.70 -40.67
N GLN A 1102 0.30 30.70 -39.79
CA GLN A 1102 -0.82 31.62 -39.62
C GLN A 1102 -0.75 32.84 -40.55
N TYR A 1103 0.46 33.34 -40.85
CA TYR A 1103 0.66 34.62 -41.53
C TYR A 1103 1.40 34.52 -42.87
N ASP A 1104 2.05 33.40 -43.19
CA ASP A 1104 2.61 33.11 -44.52
C ASP A 1104 1.72 32.06 -45.23
N PRO A 1105 0.87 32.48 -46.19
CA PRO A 1105 -0.07 31.58 -46.88
C PRO A 1105 0.65 30.51 -47.72
N ASP A 1106 1.93 30.67 -48.02
CA ASP A 1106 2.70 29.69 -48.77
C ASP A 1106 3.43 28.69 -47.88
N MET A 1107 3.49 28.91 -46.57
CA MET A 1107 4.13 27.99 -45.62
C MET A 1107 3.45 26.62 -45.65
N GLN A 1108 2.11 26.62 -45.62
CA GLN A 1108 1.30 25.42 -45.73
C GLN A 1108 1.50 24.69 -47.07
N ARG A 1109 1.55 25.44 -48.19
CA ARG A 1109 1.85 24.87 -49.52
C ARG A 1109 3.24 24.24 -49.55
N SER A 1110 4.23 24.92 -48.98
CA SER A 1110 5.61 24.41 -48.91
C SER A 1110 5.70 23.10 -48.12
N MET A 1111 4.92 22.94 -47.05
CA MET A 1111 4.89 21.72 -46.24
C MET A 1111 4.12 20.56 -46.89
N THR A 1112 3.12 20.85 -47.71
CA THR A 1112 2.17 19.85 -48.24
C THR A 1112 2.40 19.49 -49.71
N GLU A 1113 2.91 20.40 -50.53
CA GLU A 1113 3.06 20.22 -51.99
C GLU A 1113 4.51 19.89 -52.40
N LEU A 1114 5.51 20.30 -51.61
CA LEU A 1114 6.92 19.95 -51.85
C LEU A 1114 7.29 18.66 -51.13
N SER A 1115 8.40 18.01 -51.50
CA SER A 1115 8.88 16.79 -50.83
C SER A 1115 10.40 16.79 -50.63
N GLY A 1116 10.88 15.99 -49.69
CA GLY A 1116 12.31 15.82 -49.43
C GLY A 1116 13.02 17.12 -49.06
N ARG A 1117 14.21 17.35 -49.62
CA ARG A 1117 15.03 18.54 -49.30
C ARG A 1117 14.45 19.86 -49.79
N ASP A 1118 13.70 19.84 -50.88
CA ASP A 1118 13.10 21.06 -51.43
C ASP A 1118 12.00 21.58 -50.48
N ARG A 1119 11.23 20.68 -49.85
CA ARG A 1119 10.32 20.99 -48.74
C ARG A 1119 11.06 21.65 -47.59
N VAL A 1120 12.12 21.02 -47.11
CA VAL A 1120 12.89 21.49 -45.96
C VAL A 1120 13.52 22.86 -46.21
N GLY A 1121 14.15 23.05 -47.38
CA GLY A 1121 14.78 24.32 -47.75
C GLY A 1121 13.78 25.46 -47.81
N GLN A 1122 12.63 25.25 -48.46
CA GLN A 1122 11.60 26.28 -48.59
C GLN A 1122 10.94 26.61 -47.24
N VAL A 1123 10.73 25.60 -46.38
CA VAL A 1123 10.19 25.81 -45.03
C VAL A 1123 11.18 26.58 -44.15
N ILE A 1124 12.48 26.28 -44.22
CA ILE A 1124 13.51 27.02 -43.47
C ILE A 1124 13.60 28.48 -43.95
N GLU A 1125 13.59 28.72 -45.26
CA GLU A 1125 13.60 30.08 -45.81
C GLU A 1125 12.41 30.91 -45.31
N ARG A 1126 11.22 30.30 -45.26
CA ARG A 1126 10.00 30.93 -44.76
C ARG A 1126 10.02 31.18 -43.26
N LEU A 1127 10.59 30.26 -42.48
CA LEU A 1127 10.83 30.48 -41.05
C LEU A 1127 11.78 31.66 -40.82
N ASP A 1128 12.86 31.76 -41.60
CA ASP A 1128 13.81 32.88 -41.47
C ASP A 1128 13.18 34.21 -41.91
N HIS A 1129 12.35 34.20 -42.95
CA HIS A 1129 11.55 35.35 -43.35
C HIS A 1129 10.58 35.78 -42.23
N GLU A 1130 9.83 34.83 -41.65
CA GLU A 1130 8.92 35.08 -40.55
C GLU A 1130 9.64 35.62 -39.30
N ARG A 1131 10.85 35.13 -39.03
CA ARG A 1131 11.69 35.65 -37.94
C ARG A 1131 12.12 37.08 -38.18
N ALA A 1132 12.49 37.42 -39.42
CA ALA A 1132 12.83 38.79 -39.79
C ALA A 1132 11.61 39.73 -39.65
N MET A 1133 10.43 39.25 -40.06
CA MET A 1133 9.17 39.99 -39.92
C MET A 1133 8.78 40.18 -38.45
N GLN A 1134 8.94 39.15 -37.61
CA GLN A 1134 8.71 39.28 -36.17
C GLN A 1134 9.74 40.18 -35.49
N ALA A 1135 10.92 40.43 -36.06
CA ALA A 1135 11.88 41.36 -35.47
C ALA A 1135 11.45 42.82 -35.62
N ASP A 1136 10.57 43.16 -36.58
CA ASP A 1136 10.05 44.50 -36.80
C ASP A 1136 8.86 44.81 -35.85
N PRO A 1137 8.99 45.78 -34.93
CA PRO A 1137 7.91 46.15 -34.02
C PRO A 1137 6.64 46.66 -34.72
N ASN A 1138 6.74 47.22 -35.93
CA ASN A 1138 5.58 47.69 -36.68
C ASN A 1138 4.74 46.52 -37.21
N VAL A 1139 5.40 45.48 -37.75
CA VAL A 1139 4.72 44.26 -38.21
C VAL A 1139 4.03 43.54 -37.04
N ARG A 1140 4.69 43.46 -35.88
CA ARG A 1140 4.06 42.89 -34.68
C ARG A 1140 2.87 43.73 -34.20
N ALA A 1141 2.95 45.06 -34.29
CA ALA A 1141 1.85 45.97 -33.97
C ALA A 1141 0.67 45.86 -34.96
N ASP A 1142 0.93 45.73 -36.27
CA ASP A 1142 -0.09 45.49 -37.30
C ASP A 1142 -0.86 44.20 -37.02
N ARG A 1143 -0.14 43.09 -36.80
CA ARG A 1143 -0.75 41.79 -36.48
C ARG A 1143 -1.53 41.81 -35.17
N PHE A 1144 -1.08 42.61 -34.20
CA PHE A 1144 -1.82 42.85 -32.95
C PHE A 1144 -3.15 43.55 -33.22
N VAL A 1145 -3.14 44.63 -34.02
CA VAL A 1145 -4.35 45.38 -34.38
C VAL A 1145 -5.34 44.50 -35.14
N GLU A 1146 -4.87 43.77 -36.15
CA GLU A 1146 -5.72 42.85 -36.94
C GLU A 1146 -6.37 41.78 -36.05
N ARG A 1147 -5.59 41.14 -35.17
CA ARG A 1147 -6.11 40.12 -34.26
C ARG A 1147 -7.09 40.72 -33.24
N TRP A 1148 -6.79 41.91 -32.73
CA TRP A 1148 -7.67 42.62 -31.80
C TRP A 1148 -9.01 42.98 -32.44
N GLN A 1149 -8.99 43.47 -33.68
CA GLN A 1149 -10.19 43.83 -34.45
C GLN A 1149 -11.04 42.59 -34.79
N ALA A 1150 -10.41 41.50 -35.22
CA ALA A 1150 -11.12 40.24 -35.51
C ALA A 1150 -11.82 39.68 -34.26
N LEU A 1151 -11.17 39.73 -33.10
CA LEU A 1151 -11.78 39.31 -31.83
C LEU A 1151 -12.88 40.27 -31.35
N GLN A 1152 -12.72 41.59 -31.56
CA GLN A 1152 -13.79 42.56 -31.32
C GLN A 1152 -15.01 42.26 -32.20
N GLU A 1153 -14.82 41.95 -33.47
CA GLU A 1153 -15.91 41.65 -34.41
C GLU A 1153 -16.63 40.35 -34.03
N GLN A 1154 -15.91 39.28 -33.71
CA GLN A 1154 -16.49 38.04 -33.18
C GLN A 1154 -17.27 38.28 -31.89
N ARG A 1155 -16.72 39.09 -30.96
CA ARG A 1155 -17.43 39.49 -29.74
C ARG A 1155 -18.70 40.29 -30.06
N HIS A 1156 -18.69 41.10 -31.11
CA HIS A 1156 -19.84 41.89 -31.55
C HIS A 1156 -20.95 41.05 -32.21
N GLN A 1157 -20.59 39.94 -32.85
CA GLN A 1157 -21.51 38.97 -33.44
C GLN A 1157 -22.16 38.06 -32.37
N LEU A 1158 -21.46 37.79 -31.26
CA LEU A 1158 -21.94 36.98 -30.14
C LEU A 1158 -22.81 37.81 -29.17
N ARG A 1159 -24.01 38.23 -29.60
CA ARG A 1159 -25.00 38.97 -28.78
C ARG A 1159 -26.10 38.06 -28.21
N GLY A 1160 -26.50 38.32 -26.96
CA GLY A 1160 -27.56 37.58 -26.26
C GLY A 1160 -27.01 36.55 -25.25
N TRP A 1161 -27.83 36.22 -24.24
CA TRP A 1161 -27.45 35.36 -23.09
C TRP A 1161 -27.00 33.94 -23.49
N GLN A 1162 -27.47 33.45 -24.63
CA GLN A 1162 -27.18 32.11 -25.17
C GLN A 1162 -25.71 31.95 -25.61
N HIS A 1163 -25.01 33.05 -25.81
CA HIS A 1163 -23.61 33.06 -26.27
C HIS A 1163 -22.64 33.50 -25.18
N ASP A 1164 -23.06 33.57 -23.91
CA ASP A 1164 -22.24 34.05 -22.79
C ASP A 1164 -20.95 33.24 -22.61
N GLU A 1165 -21.00 31.92 -22.78
CA GLU A 1165 -19.82 31.07 -22.68
C GLU A 1165 -18.86 31.27 -23.86
N ALA A 1166 -19.38 31.34 -25.09
CA ALA A 1166 -18.58 31.59 -26.29
C ALA A 1166 -17.97 33.00 -26.28
N ARG A 1167 -18.75 34.01 -25.84
CA ARG A 1167 -18.29 35.38 -25.65
C ARG A 1167 -17.25 35.47 -24.53
N GLY A 1168 -17.43 34.73 -23.44
CA GLY A 1168 -16.43 34.60 -22.37
C GLY A 1168 -15.10 34.04 -22.86
N LYS A 1169 -15.13 33.05 -23.77
CA LYS A 1169 -13.93 32.51 -24.43
C LYS A 1169 -13.23 33.57 -25.30
N VAL A 1170 -14.00 34.32 -26.11
CA VAL A 1170 -13.45 35.43 -26.93
C VAL A 1170 -12.88 36.55 -26.06
N GLU A 1171 -13.61 36.98 -25.01
CA GLU A 1171 -13.15 37.99 -24.06
C GLU A 1171 -11.88 37.55 -23.30
N GLY A 1172 -11.77 36.27 -22.96
CA GLY A 1172 -10.56 35.69 -22.37
C GLY A 1172 -9.36 35.76 -23.32
N GLN A 1173 -9.55 35.45 -24.61
CA GLN A 1173 -8.50 35.61 -25.63
C GLN A 1173 -8.07 37.07 -25.80
N MET A 1174 -9.01 38.01 -25.76
CA MET A 1174 -8.72 39.44 -25.80
C MET A 1174 -7.97 39.92 -24.55
N GLN A 1175 -8.34 39.45 -23.35
CA GLN A 1175 -7.58 39.76 -22.13
C GLN A 1175 -6.14 39.23 -22.19
N GLY A 1176 -5.95 38.01 -22.72
CA GLY A 1176 -4.62 37.45 -22.95
C GLY A 1176 -3.80 38.28 -23.93
N LEU A 1177 -4.41 38.69 -25.04
CA LEU A 1177 -3.78 39.54 -26.05
C LEU A 1177 -3.40 40.91 -25.45
N ALA A 1178 -4.29 41.56 -24.71
CA ALA A 1178 -3.98 42.83 -24.05
C ALA A 1178 -2.82 42.71 -23.06
N LYS A 1179 -2.80 41.65 -22.23
CA LYS A 1179 -1.69 41.39 -21.28
C LYS A 1179 -0.36 41.13 -21.97
N SER A 1180 -0.34 40.60 -23.20
CA SER A 1180 0.91 40.38 -23.94
C SER A 1180 1.68 41.67 -24.22
N LEU A 1181 1.00 42.82 -24.28
CA LEU A 1181 1.64 44.13 -24.44
C LEU A 1181 2.51 44.52 -23.23
N GLU A 1182 2.21 44.02 -22.03
CA GLU A 1182 3.03 44.28 -20.83
C GLU A 1182 4.41 43.61 -20.92
N ARG A 1183 4.54 42.61 -21.80
CA ARG A 1183 5.80 41.88 -22.04
C ARG A 1183 6.56 42.38 -23.28
N ASP A 1184 5.98 43.26 -24.09
CA ASP A 1184 6.63 43.88 -25.26
C ASP A 1184 6.43 45.41 -25.27
N PRO A 1185 7.27 46.17 -24.53
CA PRO A 1185 7.17 47.62 -24.43
C PRO A 1185 7.34 48.36 -25.77
N GLN A 1186 7.99 47.74 -26.76
CA GLN A 1186 8.21 48.33 -28.08
C GLN A 1186 6.90 48.35 -28.88
N ILE A 1187 6.14 47.25 -28.87
CA ILE A 1187 4.80 47.22 -29.49
C ILE A 1187 3.85 48.20 -28.79
N GLU A 1188 3.87 48.25 -27.45
CA GLU A 1188 3.00 49.17 -26.69
C GLU A 1188 3.26 50.64 -27.07
N SER A 1189 4.51 51.01 -27.33
CA SER A 1189 4.89 52.35 -27.82
C SER A 1189 4.32 52.63 -29.23
N VAL A 1190 4.44 51.67 -30.16
CA VAL A 1190 3.93 51.80 -31.54
C VAL A 1190 2.40 51.90 -31.56
N LEU A 1191 1.70 51.06 -30.79
CA LEU A 1191 0.24 51.06 -30.69
C LEU A 1191 -0.32 52.34 -30.06
N ARG A 1192 0.49 53.12 -29.32
CA ARG A 1192 0.06 54.39 -28.71
C ARG A 1192 -0.35 55.42 -29.74
N ASN A 1193 0.33 55.40 -30.87
CA ASN A 1193 0.05 56.27 -32.01
C ASN A 1193 -1.12 55.74 -32.87
N ARG A 1194 -1.54 54.48 -32.67
CA ARG A 1194 -2.62 53.79 -33.42
C ARG A 1194 -3.85 53.46 -32.56
N ARG A 1195 -3.98 54.10 -31.40
CA ARG A 1195 -5.06 53.89 -30.42
C ARG A 1195 -6.49 53.95 -31.00
N GLN A 1196 -6.71 54.71 -32.08
CA GLN A 1196 -8.01 54.80 -32.75
C GLN A 1196 -8.40 53.47 -33.41
N GLU A 1197 -7.43 52.74 -33.97
CA GLU A 1197 -7.64 51.43 -34.61
C GLU A 1197 -8.01 50.33 -33.60
N LEU A 1198 -7.72 50.56 -32.31
CA LEU A 1198 -8.03 49.65 -31.21
C LEU A 1198 -9.34 49.98 -30.49
N GLY A 1199 -10.06 51.01 -30.93
CA GLY A 1199 -11.34 51.44 -30.35
C GLY A 1199 -11.21 52.26 -29.05
N ILE A 1200 -10.04 52.83 -28.77
CA ILE A 1200 -9.81 53.67 -27.58
C ILE A 1200 -10.11 55.15 -27.92
N GLY A 1201 -10.98 55.79 -27.13
CA GLY A 1201 -11.42 57.18 -27.33
C GLY A 1201 -10.32 58.25 -27.11
N GLN A 1202 -10.59 59.51 -27.52
CA GLN A 1202 -9.59 60.59 -27.53
C GLN A 1202 -9.07 61.04 -26.14
N HIS A 1203 -9.70 60.63 -25.04
CA HIS A 1203 -9.38 61.06 -23.68
C HIS A 1203 -8.61 59.98 -22.89
N MET A 1204 -7.34 59.77 -23.24
CA MET A 1204 -6.41 58.96 -22.45
C MET A 1204 -5.40 59.89 -21.76
N ARG A 1205 -5.21 59.76 -20.43
CA ARG A 1205 -4.26 60.61 -19.68
C ARG A 1205 -2.82 60.23 -20.04
N GLN A 1206 -1.89 61.21 -20.08
CA GLN A 1206 -0.51 61.02 -20.57
C GLN A 1206 0.31 59.89 -19.88
N ASN A 1207 -0.11 59.41 -18.71
CA ASN A 1207 0.58 58.36 -17.93
C ASN A 1207 -0.16 57.01 -17.83
N GLU A 1208 -1.24 56.79 -18.58
CA GLU A 1208 -1.90 55.47 -18.63
C GLU A 1208 -1.26 54.57 -19.71
N GLY A 1209 -1.24 53.25 -19.47
CA GLY A 1209 -0.72 52.24 -20.41
C GLY A 1209 -1.85 51.65 -21.26
N ILE A 1210 -1.56 51.32 -22.53
CA ILE A 1210 -2.57 50.85 -23.50
C ILE A 1210 -3.10 49.49 -23.08
N SER A 1211 -2.24 48.60 -22.57
CA SER A 1211 -2.65 47.29 -22.04
C SER A 1211 -3.80 47.44 -21.04
N ARG A 1212 -3.64 48.36 -20.09
CA ARG A 1212 -4.59 48.58 -18.99
C ARG A 1212 -5.91 49.17 -19.50
N GLU A 1213 -5.85 50.07 -20.48
CA GLU A 1213 -7.04 50.67 -21.10
C GLU A 1213 -7.83 49.64 -21.93
N LEU A 1214 -7.15 48.78 -22.70
CA LEU A 1214 -7.79 47.68 -23.43
C LEU A 1214 -8.47 46.70 -22.47
N GLN A 1215 -7.82 46.33 -21.36
CA GLN A 1215 -8.40 45.48 -20.33
C GLN A 1215 -9.63 46.13 -19.66
N GLN A 1216 -9.60 47.44 -19.41
CA GLN A 1216 -10.74 48.18 -18.85
C GLN A 1216 -11.89 48.34 -19.85
N SER A 1217 -11.61 48.46 -21.15
CA SER A 1217 -12.64 48.51 -22.20
C SER A 1217 -13.45 47.21 -22.27
N LEU A 1218 -12.83 46.06 -21.95
CA LEU A 1218 -13.49 44.76 -21.89
C LEU A 1218 -14.45 44.67 -20.69
N THR A 1219 -14.11 45.30 -19.55
CA THR A 1219 -14.93 45.26 -18.32
C THR A 1219 -16.08 46.28 -18.32
N ARG A 1220 -15.91 47.47 -18.91
CA ARG A 1220 -16.99 48.48 -19.05
C ARG A 1220 -18.16 48.02 -19.93
N GLY A 1221 -17.96 47.04 -20.80
CA GLY A 1221 -19.04 46.45 -21.61
C GLY A 1221 -20.14 45.73 -20.80
N ARG A 1222 -19.89 45.39 -19.51
CA ARG A 1222 -20.89 44.73 -18.66
C ARG A 1222 -21.96 45.66 -18.09
N SER A 1223 -21.81 46.99 -18.16
CA SER A 1223 -22.71 47.95 -17.49
C SER A 1223 -23.64 48.75 -18.40
N ILE A 1224 -23.67 48.50 -19.72
CA ILE A 1224 -24.47 49.28 -20.69
C ILE A 1224 -25.83 48.61 -21.03
N GLY A 1225 -26.24 47.59 -20.27
CA GLY A 1225 -27.49 46.86 -20.50
C GLY A 1225 -28.73 47.38 -19.77
N LEU A 1226 -28.66 48.50 -19.03
CA LEU A 1226 -29.78 49.01 -18.20
C LEU A 1226 -30.33 50.39 -18.60
N GLU A 1227 -29.83 51.00 -19.68
CA GLU A 1227 -30.41 52.22 -20.24
C GLU A 1227 -30.45 52.14 -21.78
N ARG A 1228 -31.49 51.50 -22.31
CA ARG A 1228 -32.20 51.89 -23.55
C ARG A 1228 -33.42 51.01 -23.81
#